data_AF-I0UTA4-F1
#
_entry.id   AF-I0UTA4-F1
#
_cell.length_a   1.000
_cell.length_b   1.000
_cell.length_c   1.000
_cell.angle_alpha   90.00
_cell.angle_beta   90.00
_cell.angle_gamma   90.00
#
_symmetry.space_group_name_H-M   'P 1'
#
loop_
_entity.id
_entity.type
_entity.pdbx_description
1 polymer ?
#
loop_
_entity_poly.entity_id
_entity_poly.type
_entity_poly.pdbx_seq_one_letter_code
_entity_poly.pdbx_strand_id
1 'polypeptide(L)'
;MYGAAIAFGTTLVVSNGIGPAGAGEFFRLMALFAIATSTAVFGADTGLVRTISAQNALGRYSAIPRLIRYAVLPPLALSLGITAVACIYSVAVPMPHEYAVALRMSALFVIVAAVMSVYFGALRGLNHVVTFTVMQNVLLPTLRFGAIALVVFASGHLLDLVFAWTLPVAATALLTLWVVESYMPRSKDRPQSEAAATTPQESAHSFWTFSSARGVATIVETILEWIDVLTVTTVLGPAAGGVYGAVNRCVRVGTMVEHTGRIVTGPSISAALATQNIDRARQIFLATTRVLTAISWPFYLTLAAFGPTLLGFFGKGFEEGAGILWVICPAAMLSMSAGGVQSILLMSGKSRWQLLNKLSSLAVAIILNVALVPLWGLYGAVTAWASALLIDTFLASYQVFRLVGIRTSLTEMAPALTLGALVPLGCSFVVLTVVGQGLLGLVLYVILLAPSYVALLYYFRTQLGIERFLASRKGGGKGAGTRSALAHQLSIQGENTMSKLSATTDAPAVSLREQLHRVWRHKMIVIITIVVCTLIAVAFSFLAPPKYTAKSSVLVNPLVTDPAAGGNANSLKVDISTESRAAGSREVADKAADNLRSEGVDTDSKLTDKLMNSTKVVPTSQTAVLDIEVSDSNAKRSAQYANAIAKAYLEVRQNNLKETITDSVKKLDAQIKQLEDEDKNNNGNANSAKISQMRERRNQIQLTSTVGGRVLTEAQPPKKATGLGHRKTALAGVGTGLLLGVLIAYVYDRMMRTVGYSDRLKDLGIPVQTVRPRSSDEDTLLLMRRIGSPDGNLRASNISGIVIVSDSPALADQLHRQLYRTIPSGKAYFTDYPALSKVLEHYSPEQVIESNEIPMVINLADEAPLSTLLRLSEACRVCLVPVGELSSRAQVRELFSHLRTLENTVSIAIFMDTDPEKEKVDGATA
;
A
#
# COMPACT_ATOMS: atom_id res chain seq x y z
N MET A 1 -4.27 5.29 0.33
CA MET A 1 -3.61 6.24 -0.59
C MET A 1 -2.12 6.37 -0.31
N TYR A 2 -1.70 6.78 0.90
CA TYR A 2 -0.28 6.90 1.28
C TYR A 2 0.58 5.68 0.88
N GLY A 3 0.20 4.47 1.32
CA GLY A 3 0.98 3.25 1.03
C GLY A 3 1.15 2.95 -0.46
N ALA A 4 0.14 3.27 -1.27
CA ALA A 4 0.20 3.10 -2.72
C ALA A 4 1.14 4.13 -3.38
N ALA A 5 1.11 5.39 -2.91
CA ALA A 5 2.04 6.43 -3.39
C ALA A 5 3.50 6.06 -3.08
N ILE A 6 3.77 5.54 -1.88
CA ILE A 6 5.11 5.03 -1.55
C ILE A 6 5.47 3.81 -2.39
N ALA A 7 4.58 2.84 -2.55
CA ALA A 7 4.85 1.67 -3.40
C ALA A 7 5.14 2.05 -4.86
N PHE A 8 4.44 3.07 -5.39
CA PHE A 8 4.73 3.66 -6.68
C PHE A 8 6.12 4.32 -6.69
N GLY A 9 6.42 5.13 -5.68
CA GLY A 9 7.75 5.75 -5.49
C GLY A 9 8.87 4.72 -5.41
N THR A 10 8.69 3.62 -4.69
CA THR A 10 9.67 2.51 -4.59
C THR A 10 9.93 1.91 -5.96
N THR A 11 8.87 1.63 -6.72
CA THR A 11 8.98 1.15 -8.10
C THR A 11 9.78 2.12 -8.97
N LEU A 12 9.50 3.41 -8.88
CA LEU A 12 10.20 4.44 -9.64
C LEU A 12 11.69 4.50 -9.29
N VAL A 13 12.04 4.38 -8.00
CA VAL A 13 13.43 4.34 -7.53
C VAL A 13 14.15 3.09 -8.03
N VAL A 14 13.52 1.91 -7.93
CA VAL A 14 14.09 0.66 -8.45
C VAL A 14 14.32 0.78 -9.96
N SER A 15 13.28 1.13 -10.72
CA SER A 15 13.35 1.23 -12.18
C SER A 15 14.44 2.20 -12.65
N ASN A 16 14.58 3.37 -12.03
CA ASN A 16 15.64 4.33 -12.38
C ASN A 16 17.03 3.84 -11.98
N GLY A 17 17.14 3.12 -10.85
CA GLY A 17 18.41 2.70 -10.30
C GLY A 17 19.11 1.60 -11.10
N ILE A 18 18.36 0.58 -11.51
CA ILE A 18 18.93 -0.64 -12.12
C ILE A 18 18.51 -0.87 -13.58
N GLY A 19 17.57 -0.05 -14.08
CA GLY A 19 17.03 -0.14 -15.43
C GLY A 19 15.99 -1.27 -15.63
N PRO A 20 15.46 -1.43 -16.86
CA PRO A 20 14.35 -2.36 -17.14
C PRO A 20 14.64 -3.82 -16.79
N ALA A 21 15.81 -4.35 -17.13
CA ALA A 21 16.15 -5.76 -16.91
C ALA A 21 16.23 -6.11 -15.42
N GLY A 22 16.95 -5.33 -14.63
CA GLY A 22 17.04 -5.55 -13.18
C GLY A 22 15.68 -5.35 -12.49
N ALA A 23 14.90 -4.35 -12.93
CA ALA A 23 13.57 -4.10 -12.39
C ALA A 23 12.62 -5.27 -12.67
N GLY A 24 12.73 -5.92 -13.83
CA GLY A 24 11.97 -7.12 -14.15
C GLY A 24 12.30 -8.32 -13.27
N GLU A 25 13.59 -8.60 -13.02
CA GLU A 25 13.96 -9.67 -12.09
C GLU A 25 13.47 -9.39 -10.67
N PHE A 26 13.61 -8.14 -10.21
CA PHE A 26 13.06 -7.71 -8.94
C PHE A 26 11.53 -7.89 -8.88
N PHE A 27 10.79 -7.45 -9.91
CA PHE A 27 9.33 -7.60 -9.97
C PHE A 27 8.87 -9.06 -10.07
N ARG A 28 9.66 -9.93 -10.68
CA ARG A 28 9.40 -11.37 -10.70
C ARG A 28 9.55 -12.00 -9.30
N LEU A 29 10.63 -11.68 -8.58
CA LEU A 29 10.80 -12.16 -7.20
C LEU A 29 9.70 -11.62 -6.28
N MET A 30 9.34 -10.36 -6.47
CA MET A 30 8.22 -9.70 -5.80
C MET A 30 6.89 -10.42 -6.02
N ALA A 31 6.58 -10.77 -7.27
CA ALA A 31 5.41 -11.54 -7.64
C ALA A 31 5.37 -12.90 -6.94
N LEU A 32 6.48 -13.66 -7.02
CA LEU A 32 6.59 -14.96 -6.39
C LEU A 32 6.43 -14.86 -4.87
N PHE A 33 7.05 -13.87 -4.23
CA PHE A 33 6.94 -13.63 -2.79
C PHE A 33 5.51 -13.28 -2.37
N ALA A 34 4.81 -12.42 -3.14
CA ALA A 34 3.43 -12.03 -2.85
C ALA A 34 2.46 -13.22 -2.97
N ILE A 35 2.58 -14.00 -4.06
CA ILE A 35 1.76 -15.21 -4.27
C ILE A 35 2.06 -16.24 -3.18
N ALA A 36 3.33 -16.50 -2.88
CA ALA A 36 3.74 -17.42 -1.81
C ALA A 36 3.18 -17.01 -0.45
N THR A 37 3.24 -15.72 -0.10
CA THR A 37 2.68 -15.20 1.16
C THR A 37 1.16 -15.36 1.20
N SER A 38 0.44 -15.03 0.13
CA SER A 38 -1.02 -15.19 0.08
C SER A 38 -1.44 -16.66 0.20
N THR A 39 -0.71 -17.57 -0.45
CA THR A 39 -0.96 -19.01 -0.36
C THR A 39 -0.65 -19.55 1.03
N ALA A 40 0.44 -19.10 1.65
CA ALA A 40 0.79 -19.49 3.01
C ALA A 40 -0.28 -19.05 4.03
N VAL A 41 -0.76 -17.82 3.95
CA VAL A 41 -1.76 -17.29 4.90
C VAL A 41 -3.12 -17.99 4.76
N PHE A 42 -3.48 -18.42 3.55
CA PHE A 42 -4.70 -19.17 3.24
C PHE A 42 -5.99 -18.59 3.87
N GLY A 43 -6.07 -17.26 3.98
CA GLY A 43 -7.21 -16.53 4.54
C GLY A 43 -7.33 -16.51 6.07
N ALA A 44 -6.35 -17.07 6.81
CA ALA A 44 -6.35 -17.09 8.27
C ALA A 44 -6.44 -15.69 8.89
N ASP A 45 -5.84 -14.68 8.24
CA ASP A 45 -5.90 -13.29 8.66
C ASP A 45 -7.35 -12.76 8.68
N THR A 46 -8.14 -13.05 7.65
CA THR A 46 -9.55 -12.65 7.55
C THR A 46 -10.46 -13.45 8.47
N GLY A 47 -10.18 -14.75 8.65
CA GLY A 47 -10.87 -15.60 9.61
C GLY A 47 -10.72 -15.08 11.04
N LEU A 48 -9.50 -14.69 11.42
CA LEU A 48 -9.21 -14.13 12.74
C LEU A 48 -9.98 -12.84 13.00
N VAL A 49 -10.14 -11.97 12.00
CA VAL A 49 -10.95 -10.75 12.19
C VAL A 49 -12.36 -11.10 12.61
N ARG A 50 -13.00 -12.05 11.92
CA ARG A 50 -14.38 -12.47 12.23
C ARG A 50 -14.48 -13.10 13.61
N THR A 51 -13.67 -14.11 13.89
CA THR A 51 -13.81 -14.89 15.13
C THR A 51 -13.37 -14.13 16.37
N ILE A 52 -12.27 -13.36 16.30
CA ILE A 52 -11.86 -12.52 17.44
C ILE A 52 -12.87 -11.41 17.69
N SER A 53 -13.39 -10.73 16.65
CA SER A 53 -14.41 -9.68 16.85
C SER A 53 -15.67 -10.25 17.51
N ALA A 54 -16.10 -11.45 17.11
CA ALA A 54 -17.24 -12.13 17.70
C ALA A 54 -16.99 -12.52 19.18
N GLN A 55 -15.85 -13.13 19.51
CA GLN A 55 -15.53 -13.49 20.90
C GLN A 55 -15.32 -12.26 21.79
N ASN A 56 -14.76 -11.18 21.25
CA ASN A 56 -14.62 -9.89 21.94
C ASN A 56 -15.99 -9.27 22.26
N ALA A 57 -16.95 -9.37 21.34
CA ALA A 57 -18.34 -8.94 21.58
C ALA A 57 -19.06 -9.82 22.60
N LEU A 58 -18.74 -11.12 22.68
CA LEU A 58 -19.33 -12.05 23.65
C LEU A 58 -18.69 -11.97 25.06
N GLY A 59 -17.61 -11.19 25.25
CA GLY A 59 -16.91 -11.08 26.53
C GLY A 59 -16.05 -12.30 26.90
N ARG A 60 -15.71 -13.14 25.91
CA ARG A 60 -14.95 -14.40 26.07
C ARG A 60 -13.48 -14.21 25.66
N TYR A 61 -12.69 -13.64 26.56
CA TYR A 61 -11.30 -13.27 26.32
C TYR A 61 -10.33 -14.46 26.32
N SER A 62 -10.61 -15.51 27.10
CA SER A 62 -9.76 -16.70 27.23
C SER A 62 -9.65 -17.52 25.93
N ALA A 63 -10.61 -17.36 25.01
CA ALA A 63 -10.64 -18.04 23.72
C ALA A 63 -9.66 -17.42 22.71
N ILE A 64 -9.31 -16.14 22.87
CA ILE A 64 -8.52 -15.38 21.88
C ILE A 64 -7.11 -15.98 21.65
N PRO A 65 -6.33 -16.31 22.69
CA PRO A 65 -5.02 -16.94 22.48
C PRO A 65 -5.11 -18.31 21.80
N ARG A 66 -6.17 -19.08 22.06
CA ARG A 66 -6.41 -20.39 21.40
C ARG A 66 -6.70 -20.20 19.91
N LEU A 67 -7.55 -19.23 19.56
CA LEU A 67 -7.87 -18.90 18.16
C LEU A 67 -6.61 -18.47 17.38
N ILE A 68 -5.72 -17.67 17.99
CA ILE A 68 -4.46 -17.27 17.37
C ILE A 68 -3.57 -18.50 17.09
N ARG A 69 -3.48 -19.46 18.03
CA ARG A 69 -2.72 -20.71 17.80
C ARG A 69 -3.29 -21.52 16.63
N TYR A 70 -4.61 -21.66 16.53
CA TYR A 70 -5.26 -22.34 15.40
C TYR A 70 -4.99 -21.67 14.06
N ALA A 71 -4.87 -20.33 14.06
CA ALA A 71 -4.61 -19.55 12.86
C ALA A 71 -3.13 -19.49 12.47
N VAL A 72 -2.18 -19.67 13.40
CA VAL A 72 -0.74 -19.62 13.09
C VAL A 72 -0.19 -20.96 12.60
N LEU A 73 -0.67 -22.09 13.14
CA LEU A 73 -0.09 -23.41 12.87
C LEU A 73 -0.16 -23.83 11.37
N PRO A 74 -1.32 -23.81 10.69
CA PRO A 74 -1.37 -24.21 9.27
C PRO A 74 -0.62 -23.27 8.33
N PRO A 75 -0.69 -21.93 8.47
CA PRO A 75 0.14 -21.03 7.68
C PRO A 75 1.64 -21.21 7.87
N LEU A 76 2.08 -21.52 9.09
CA LEU A 76 3.48 -21.82 9.37
C LEU A 76 3.91 -23.10 8.64
N ALA A 77 3.11 -24.17 8.72
CA ALA A 77 3.38 -25.42 7.99
C ALA A 77 3.41 -25.23 6.46
N LEU A 78 2.44 -24.48 5.91
CA LEU A 78 2.40 -24.15 4.47
C LEU A 78 3.60 -23.32 4.05
N SER A 79 3.99 -22.31 4.85
CA SER A 79 5.16 -21.47 4.55
C SER A 79 6.47 -22.25 4.55
N LEU A 80 6.64 -23.21 5.47
CA LEU A 80 7.78 -24.13 5.49
C LEU A 80 7.80 -25.02 4.24
N GLY A 81 6.65 -25.56 3.84
CA GLY A 81 6.52 -26.34 2.61
C GLY A 81 6.88 -25.53 1.36
N ILE A 82 6.35 -24.32 1.22
CA ILE A 82 6.67 -23.41 0.11
C ILE A 82 8.16 -23.05 0.10
N THR A 83 8.75 -22.82 1.27
CA THR A 83 10.20 -22.55 1.40
C THR A 83 11.04 -23.74 0.96
N ALA A 84 10.66 -24.95 1.36
CA ALA A 84 11.35 -26.18 0.95
C ALA A 84 11.26 -26.38 -0.57
N VAL A 85 10.07 -26.20 -1.16
CA VAL A 85 9.87 -26.29 -2.61
C VAL A 85 10.72 -25.26 -3.36
N ALA A 86 10.77 -24.01 -2.88
CA ALA A 86 11.60 -22.97 -3.50
C ALA A 86 13.10 -23.30 -3.40
N CYS A 87 13.56 -23.86 -2.28
CA CYS A 87 14.94 -24.30 -2.12
C CYS A 87 15.28 -25.46 -3.06
N ILE A 88 14.41 -26.48 -3.16
CA ILE A 88 14.59 -27.60 -4.09
C ILE A 88 14.61 -27.10 -5.53
N TYR A 89 13.66 -26.24 -5.91
CA TYR A 89 13.57 -25.65 -7.24
C TYR A 89 14.83 -24.86 -7.61
N SER A 90 15.38 -24.10 -6.65
CA SER A 90 16.61 -23.32 -6.85
C SER A 90 17.88 -24.16 -7.06
N VAL A 91 17.84 -25.47 -6.80
CA VAL A 91 18.93 -26.40 -7.05
C VAL A 91 18.64 -27.24 -8.30
N ALA A 92 17.38 -27.64 -8.49
CA ALA A 92 16.96 -28.51 -9.60
C ALA A 92 16.96 -27.83 -10.97
N VAL A 93 16.69 -26.52 -11.02
CA VAL A 93 16.63 -25.75 -12.27
C VAL A 93 17.91 -24.93 -12.44
N PRO A 94 18.66 -25.08 -13.56
CA PRO A 94 19.81 -24.24 -13.85
C PRO A 94 19.40 -22.77 -13.91
N MET A 95 19.94 -21.95 -13.01
CA MET A 95 19.67 -20.52 -12.95
C MET A 95 20.92 -19.76 -12.47
N PRO A 96 21.02 -18.45 -12.75
CA PRO A 96 22.14 -17.63 -12.28
C PRO A 96 22.29 -17.72 -10.75
N HIS A 97 23.52 -17.83 -10.26
CA HIS A 97 23.79 -18.03 -8.83
C HIS A 97 23.18 -16.91 -7.97
N GLU A 98 23.29 -15.65 -8.42
CA GLU A 98 22.70 -14.49 -7.74
C GLU A 98 21.17 -14.62 -7.59
N TYR A 99 20.48 -15.04 -8.65
CA TYR A 99 19.03 -15.21 -8.63
C TYR A 99 18.61 -16.39 -7.74
N ALA A 100 19.36 -17.50 -7.75
CA ALA A 100 19.11 -18.65 -6.87
C ALA A 100 19.19 -18.25 -5.39
N VAL A 101 20.23 -17.47 -5.01
CA VAL A 101 20.39 -16.96 -3.65
C VAL A 101 19.25 -16.00 -3.30
N ALA A 102 18.91 -15.07 -4.19
CA ALA A 102 17.79 -14.14 -4.00
C ALA A 102 16.45 -14.85 -3.78
N LEU A 103 16.20 -15.93 -4.53
CA LEU A 103 14.98 -16.73 -4.42
C LEU A 103 14.91 -17.49 -3.08
N ARG A 104 15.99 -18.16 -2.66
CA ARG A 104 16.06 -18.88 -1.37
C ARG A 104 15.83 -17.92 -0.20
N MET A 105 16.47 -16.76 -0.24
CA MET A 105 16.32 -15.75 0.81
C MET A 105 14.89 -15.21 0.86
N SER A 106 14.31 -14.86 -0.29
CA SER A 106 12.91 -14.43 -0.38
C SER A 106 11.96 -15.49 0.18
N ALA A 107 12.21 -16.76 -0.14
CA ALA A 107 11.40 -17.88 0.34
C ALA A 107 11.46 -18.02 1.88
N LEU A 108 12.63 -17.90 2.50
CA LEU A 108 12.77 -17.95 3.96
C LEU A 108 11.93 -16.87 4.66
N PHE A 109 11.88 -15.66 4.08
CA PHE A 109 11.07 -14.57 4.61
C PHE A 109 9.56 -14.74 4.41
N VAL A 110 9.09 -15.69 3.58
CA VAL A 110 7.66 -16.02 3.46
C VAL A 110 7.12 -16.52 4.80
N ILE A 111 7.93 -17.25 5.58
CA ILE A 111 7.55 -17.72 6.92
C ILE A 111 7.22 -16.51 7.82
N VAL A 112 8.11 -15.53 7.83
CA VAL A 112 7.95 -14.31 8.63
C VAL A 112 6.76 -13.48 8.12
N ALA A 113 6.58 -13.39 6.80
CA ALA A 113 5.49 -12.65 6.18
C ALA A 113 4.11 -13.28 6.46
N ALA A 114 4.03 -14.61 6.46
CA ALA A 114 2.82 -15.35 6.78
C ALA A 114 2.40 -15.10 8.23
N VAL A 115 3.35 -15.23 9.17
CA VAL A 115 3.13 -14.94 10.58
C VAL A 115 2.67 -13.48 10.76
N MET A 116 3.40 -12.51 10.19
CA MET A 116 3.04 -11.09 10.24
C MET A 116 1.59 -10.84 9.77
N SER A 117 1.18 -11.47 8.67
CA SER A 117 -0.16 -11.31 8.09
C SER A 117 -1.25 -11.88 9.01
N VAL A 118 -1.00 -13.01 9.67
CA VAL A 118 -1.92 -13.58 10.67
C VAL A 118 -2.08 -12.64 11.87
N TYR A 119 -0.98 -12.07 12.38
CA TYR A 119 -1.03 -11.09 13.48
C TYR A 119 -1.68 -9.76 13.09
N PHE A 120 -1.57 -9.34 11.83
CA PHE A 120 -2.38 -8.24 11.29
C PHE A 120 -3.88 -8.55 11.30
N GLY A 121 -4.27 -9.80 11.03
CA GLY A 121 -5.63 -10.29 11.26
C GLY A 121 -6.07 -10.16 12.72
N ALA A 122 -5.20 -10.56 13.66
CA ALA A 122 -5.48 -10.44 15.10
C ALA A 122 -5.68 -8.98 15.54
N LEU A 123 -4.82 -8.04 15.12
CA LEU A 123 -4.98 -6.61 15.43
C LEU A 123 -6.31 -6.05 14.94
N ARG A 124 -6.73 -6.42 13.73
CA ARG A 124 -8.02 -6.02 13.18
C ARG A 124 -9.18 -6.59 14.00
N GLY A 125 -9.11 -7.88 14.37
CA GLY A 125 -10.14 -8.54 15.18
C GLY A 125 -10.27 -7.99 16.61
N LEU A 126 -9.17 -7.48 17.18
CA LEU A 126 -9.15 -6.76 18.47
C LEU A 126 -9.66 -5.30 18.37
N ASN A 127 -10.28 -4.90 17.26
CA ASN A 127 -10.74 -3.53 16.97
C ASN A 127 -9.63 -2.47 16.92
N HIS A 128 -8.35 -2.87 16.76
CA HIS A 128 -7.23 -1.96 16.59
C HIS A 128 -6.87 -1.73 15.11
N VAL A 129 -7.89 -1.53 14.28
CA VAL A 129 -7.81 -1.36 12.81
C VAL A 129 -6.85 -0.24 12.42
N VAL A 130 -6.80 0.82 13.20
CA VAL A 130 -5.91 1.96 12.91
C VAL A 130 -4.44 1.60 13.14
N THR A 131 -4.11 0.86 14.20
CA THR A 131 -2.74 0.35 14.42
C THR A 131 -2.32 -0.55 13.27
N PHE A 132 -3.20 -1.48 12.87
CA PHE A 132 -3.01 -2.32 11.69
C PHE A 132 -2.76 -1.49 10.43
N THR A 133 -3.57 -0.46 10.19
CA THR A 133 -3.45 0.40 8.99
C THR A 133 -2.10 1.12 8.97
N VAL A 134 -1.62 1.59 10.12
CA VAL A 134 -0.30 2.23 10.24
C VAL A 134 0.81 1.23 9.99
N MET A 135 0.75 0.03 10.58
CA MET A 135 1.78 -0.99 10.36
C MET A 135 1.84 -1.44 8.90
N GLN A 136 0.69 -1.76 8.28
CA GLN A 136 0.63 -2.32 6.94
C GLN A 136 0.78 -1.27 5.83
N ASN A 137 0.11 -0.12 5.95
CA ASN A 137 0.02 0.86 4.86
C ASN A 137 0.95 2.05 5.03
N VAL A 138 1.59 2.21 6.20
CA VAL A 138 2.52 3.33 6.47
C VAL A 138 3.92 2.80 6.78
N LEU A 139 4.11 2.09 7.89
CA LEU A 139 5.41 1.62 8.37
C LEU A 139 6.09 0.72 7.33
N LEU A 140 5.44 -0.38 6.92
CA LEU A 140 6.07 -1.35 6.02
C LEU A 140 6.44 -0.75 4.64
N PRO A 141 5.57 -0.01 3.93
CA PRO A 141 5.95 0.65 2.68
C PRO A 141 7.06 1.68 2.87
N THR A 142 7.04 2.47 3.95
CA THR A 142 8.05 3.50 4.22
C THR A 142 9.42 2.88 4.49
N LEU A 143 9.47 1.82 5.31
CA LEU A 143 10.70 1.08 5.57
C LEU A 143 11.27 0.46 4.28
N ARG A 144 10.41 -0.15 3.45
CA ARG A 144 10.82 -0.70 2.14
C ARG A 144 11.37 0.38 1.21
N PHE A 145 10.69 1.52 1.11
CA PHE A 145 11.15 2.64 0.31
C PHE A 145 12.51 3.15 0.78
N GLY A 146 12.67 3.38 2.09
CA GLY A 146 13.93 3.85 2.67
C GLY A 146 15.09 2.87 2.45
N ALA A 147 14.86 1.58 2.70
CA ALA A 147 15.87 0.54 2.50
C ALA A 147 16.27 0.41 1.03
N ILE A 148 15.30 0.43 0.11
CA ILE A 148 15.56 0.33 -1.33
C ILE A 148 16.27 1.57 -1.84
N ALA A 149 15.85 2.76 -1.42
CA ALA A 149 16.54 3.99 -1.78
C ALA A 149 18.02 3.92 -1.34
N LEU A 150 18.29 3.51 -0.10
CA LEU A 150 19.66 3.37 0.42
C LEU A 150 20.50 2.42 -0.44
N VAL A 151 19.97 1.25 -0.78
CA VAL A 151 20.67 0.26 -1.61
C VAL A 151 20.93 0.75 -3.03
N VAL A 152 19.94 1.38 -3.66
CA VAL A 152 20.10 1.96 -5.01
C VAL A 152 21.19 3.03 -5.02
N PHE A 153 21.34 3.79 -3.94
CA PHE A 153 22.41 4.80 -3.83
C PHE A 153 23.80 4.22 -3.53
N ALA A 154 23.89 3.06 -2.88
CA ALA A 154 25.17 2.45 -2.51
C ALA A 154 25.75 1.55 -3.61
N SER A 155 25.05 0.47 -3.95
CA SER A 155 25.62 -0.68 -4.66
C SER A 155 24.91 -0.98 -5.99
N GLY A 156 23.58 -0.83 -6.04
CA GLY A 156 22.77 -1.11 -7.24
C GLY A 156 22.66 -2.60 -7.62
N HIS A 157 23.17 -3.52 -6.80
CA HIS A 157 23.11 -4.97 -7.06
C HIS A 157 21.74 -5.56 -6.69
N LEU A 158 21.33 -6.61 -7.42
CA LEU A 158 20.03 -7.26 -7.27
C LEU A 158 19.83 -7.89 -5.87
N LEU A 159 20.87 -8.53 -5.33
CA LEU A 159 20.82 -9.16 -4.01
C LEU A 159 20.48 -8.16 -2.91
N ASP A 160 21.13 -7.00 -2.92
CA ASP A 160 20.92 -5.96 -1.93
C ASP A 160 19.48 -5.42 -1.98
N LEU A 161 18.87 -5.34 -3.17
CA LEU A 161 17.49 -4.90 -3.34
C LEU A 161 16.48 -5.89 -2.76
N VAL A 162 16.76 -7.19 -2.90
CA VAL A 162 15.94 -8.25 -2.32
C VAL A 162 16.03 -8.20 -0.80
N PHE A 163 17.21 -7.97 -0.23
CA PHE A 163 17.37 -7.71 1.21
C PHE A 163 16.60 -6.45 1.65
N ALA A 164 16.71 -5.36 0.90
CA ALA A 164 16.02 -4.12 1.19
C ALA A 164 14.48 -4.27 1.15
N TRP A 165 13.95 -5.17 0.34
CA TRP A 165 12.51 -5.44 0.30
C TRP A 165 12.03 -6.38 1.42
N THR A 166 12.83 -7.39 1.78
CA THR A 166 12.45 -8.47 2.70
C THR A 166 12.77 -8.17 4.18
N LEU A 167 13.88 -7.52 4.50
CA LEU A 167 14.24 -7.16 5.88
C LEU A 167 13.18 -6.31 6.61
N PRO A 168 12.56 -5.29 5.98
CA PRO A 168 11.46 -4.55 6.59
C PRO A 168 10.28 -5.40 7.04
N VAL A 169 10.06 -6.57 6.40
CA VAL A 169 9.00 -7.51 6.79
C VAL A 169 9.30 -8.08 8.18
N ALA A 170 10.55 -8.47 8.46
CA ALA A 170 10.93 -8.98 9.77
C ALA A 170 10.84 -7.90 10.85
N ALA A 171 11.33 -6.68 10.58
CA ALA A 171 11.19 -5.57 11.51
C ALA A 171 9.71 -5.27 11.84
N THR A 172 8.86 -5.24 10.82
CA THR A 172 7.42 -5.02 11.00
C THR A 172 6.75 -6.19 11.72
N ALA A 173 7.15 -7.43 11.45
CA ALA A 173 6.64 -8.62 12.13
C ALA A 173 6.92 -8.58 13.63
N LEU A 174 8.17 -8.29 14.04
CA LEU A 174 8.56 -8.18 15.44
C LEU A 174 7.78 -7.09 16.17
N LEU A 175 7.65 -5.91 15.56
CA LEU A 175 6.85 -4.82 16.11
C LEU A 175 5.38 -5.23 16.25
N THR A 176 4.82 -5.91 15.24
CA THR A 176 3.42 -6.35 15.26
C THR A 176 3.17 -7.38 16.37
N LEU A 177 4.10 -8.32 16.55
CA LEU A 177 4.04 -9.31 17.64
C LEU A 177 4.00 -8.62 19.01
N TRP A 178 4.95 -7.73 19.25
CA TRP A 178 5.02 -6.95 20.50
C TRP A 178 3.75 -6.14 20.74
N VAL A 179 3.24 -5.48 19.69
CA VAL A 179 2.01 -4.70 19.77
C VAL A 179 0.79 -5.58 20.06
N VAL A 180 0.64 -6.73 19.41
CA VAL A 180 -0.49 -7.64 19.67
C VAL A 180 -0.46 -8.16 21.09
N GLU A 181 0.71 -8.55 21.59
CA GLU A 181 0.88 -9.01 22.97
C GLU A 181 0.50 -7.92 23.99
N SER A 182 0.85 -6.66 23.71
CA SER A 182 0.45 -5.52 24.55
C SER A 182 -1.07 -5.27 24.59
N TYR A 183 -1.80 -5.65 23.54
CA TYR A 183 -3.25 -5.50 23.45
C TYR A 183 -4.03 -6.77 23.83
N MET A 184 -3.35 -7.86 24.20
CA MET A 184 -4.04 -9.07 24.61
C MET A 184 -4.85 -8.82 25.89
N PRO A 185 -6.16 -9.13 25.91
CA PRO A 185 -6.96 -8.98 27.11
C PRO A 185 -6.46 -9.95 28.19
N ARG A 186 -6.02 -9.39 29.31
CA ARG A 186 -5.62 -10.14 30.52
C ARG A 186 -6.78 -10.40 31.49
N SER A 187 -7.97 -9.91 31.16
CA SER A 187 -9.18 -10.06 31.98
C SER A 187 -9.72 -11.48 31.92
N LYS A 188 -10.28 -11.96 33.04
CA LYS A 188 -11.11 -13.18 33.07
C LYS A 188 -12.35 -13.00 32.20
N ASP A 189 -12.90 -14.12 31.73
CA ASP A 189 -14.13 -14.15 30.95
C ASP A 189 -15.29 -13.55 31.74
N ARG A 190 -16.03 -12.64 31.10
CA ARG A 190 -17.24 -12.02 31.64
C ARG A 190 -18.30 -12.04 30.54
N PRO A 191 -19.04 -13.16 30.38
CA PRO A 191 -20.07 -13.26 29.35
C PRO A 191 -21.13 -12.17 29.55
N GLN A 192 -21.46 -11.44 28.48
CA GLN A 192 -22.36 -10.28 28.54
C GLN A 192 -23.85 -10.65 28.57
N SER A 193 -24.19 -11.94 28.42
CA SER A 193 -25.57 -12.46 28.42
C SER A 193 -25.57 -13.96 28.73
N GLU A 194 -26.65 -14.49 29.30
CA GLU A 194 -26.84 -15.94 29.50
C GLU A 194 -26.81 -16.72 28.16
N ALA A 195 -27.36 -16.13 27.09
CA ALA A 195 -27.24 -16.69 25.73
C ALA A 195 -25.79 -16.70 25.22
N ALA A 196 -24.98 -15.74 25.69
CA ALA A 196 -23.54 -15.71 25.43
C ALA A 196 -22.76 -16.69 26.32
N ALA A 197 -23.37 -17.30 27.34
CA ALA A 197 -22.76 -18.37 28.14
C ALA A 197 -23.01 -19.75 27.50
N THR A 198 -24.16 -19.95 26.85
CA THR A 198 -24.58 -21.22 26.24
C THR A 198 -24.12 -21.43 24.80
N THR A 199 -23.64 -20.38 24.11
CA THR A 199 -23.14 -20.49 22.73
C THR A 199 -21.89 -21.37 22.65
N PRO A 200 -21.81 -22.36 21.73
CA PRO A 200 -20.64 -23.23 21.59
C PRO A 200 -19.35 -22.43 21.35
N GLN A 201 -18.23 -22.92 21.88
CA GLN A 201 -16.92 -22.36 21.54
C GLN A 201 -16.63 -22.59 20.05
N GLU A 202 -16.06 -21.58 19.39
CA GLU A 202 -15.63 -21.68 18.00
C GLU A 202 -14.58 -22.79 17.85
N SER A 203 -14.87 -23.77 17.00
CA SER A 203 -13.99 -24.88 16.71
C SER A 203 -13.00 -24.53 15.59
N ALA A 204 -11.86 -25.23 15.56
CA ALA A 204 -10.90 -25.10 14.47
C ALA A 204 -11.55 -25.41 13.09
N HIS A 205 -12.50 -26.35 13.05
CA HIS A 205 -13.24 -26.68 11.84
C HIS A 205 -14.08 -25.49 11.35
N SER A 206 -14.92 -24.91 12.22
CA SER A 206 -15.72 -23.71 11.91
C SER A 206 -14.86 -22.57 11.36
N PHE A 207 -13.73 -22.31 12.02
CA PHE A 207 -12.76 -21.30 11.61
C PHE A 207 -12.21 -21.55 10.20
N TRP A 208 -11.75 -22.77 9.90
CA TRP A 208 -11.12 -23.09 8.62
C TRP A 208 -12.11 -23.25 7.47
N THR A 209 -13.34 -23.70 7.72
CA THR A 209 -14.40 -23.71 6.69
C THR A 209 -14.68 -22.30 6.16
N PHE A 210 -14.72 -21.30 7.05
CA PHE A 210 -14.88 -19.91 6.64
C PHE A 210 -13.60 -19.32 6.02
N SER A 211 -12.45 -19.54 6.67
CA SER A 211 -11.17 -18.93 6.26
C SER A 211 -10.69 -19.41 4.90
N SER A 212 -10.83 -20.71 4.62
CA SER A 212 -10.39 -21.31 3.34
C SER A 212 -11.14 -20.71 2.13
N ALA A 213 -12.45 -20.53 2.21
CA ALA A 213 -13.24 -19.93 1.13
C ALA A 213 -12.78 -18.50 0.78
N ARG A 214 -12.47 -17.70 1.81
CA ARG A 214 -11.92 -16.34 1.61
C ARG A 214 -10.45 -16.37 1.20
N GLY A 215 -9.70 -17.36 1.67
CA GLY A 215 -8.30 -17.61 1.32
C GLY A 215 -8.14 -17.84 -0.18
N VAL A 216 -8.95 -18.73 -0.76
CA VAL A 216 -8.95 -18.98 -2.22
C VAL A 216 -9.20 -17.70 -3.01
N ALA A 217 -10.16 -16.87 -2.60
CA ALA A 217 -10.41 -15.58 -3.27
C ALA A 217 -9.18 -14.66 -3.23
N THR A 218 -8.50 -14.58 -2.09
CA THR A 218 -7.31 -13.73 -1.93
C THR A 218 -6.13 -14.24 -2.77
N ILE A 219 -5.97 -15.56 -2.87
CA ILE A 219 -4.94 -16.20 -3.71
C ILE A 219 -5.21 -15.90 -5.18
N VAL A 220 -6.45 -16.09 -5.64
CA VAL A 220 -6.86 -15.80 -7.02
C VAL A 220 -6.64 -14.33 -7.35
N GLU A 221 -7.05 -13.42 -6.45
CA GLU A 221 -6.80 -11.98 -6.59
C GLU A 221 -5.30 -11.71 -6.73
N THR A 222 -4.47 -12.25 -5.84
CA THR A 222 -3.01 -12.05 -5.86
C THR A 222 -2.36 -12.60 -7.13
N ILE A 223 -2.79 -13.77 -7.62
CA ILE A 223 -2.30 -14.33 -8.88
C ILE A 223 -2.68 -13.42 -10.04
N LEU A 224 -3.94 -12.96 -10.11
CA LEU A 224 -4.39 -12.00 -11.11
C LEU A 224 -3.57 -10.70 -11.11
N GLU A 225 -3.00 -10.30 -9.97
CA GLU A 225 -2.16 -9.10 -9.92
C GLU A 225 -0.80 -9.27 -10.58
N TRP A 226 -0.26 -10.48 -10.56
CA TRP A 226 1.13 -10.76 -10.84
C TRP A 226 1.36 -11.71 -12.02
N ILE A 227 0.34 -12.43 -12.47
CA ILE A 227 0.47 -13.46 -13.51
C ILE A 227 1.04 -12.93 -14.82
N ASP A 228 0.62 -11.75 -15.25
CA ASP A 228 1.12 -11.15 -16.49
C ASP A 228 2.60 -10.79 -16.37
N VAL A 229 3.00 -10.20 -15.22
CA VAL A 229 4.39 -9.84 -14.96
C VAL A 229 5.27 -11.08 -14.98
N LEU A 230 4.81 -12.18 -14.36
CA LEU A 230 5.53 -13.46 -14.38
C LEU A 230 5.65 -13.99 -15.80
N THR A 231 4.54 -14.07 -16.54
CA THR A 231 4.52 -14.62 -17.91
C THR A 231 5.40 -13.82 -18.86
N VAL A 232 5.26 -12.49 -18.87
CA VAL A 232 6.09 -11.58 -19.68
C VAL A 232 7.57 -11.74 -19.34
N THR A 233 7.90 -11.76 -18.04
CA THR A 233 9.31 -11.91 -17.62
C THR A 233 9.89 -13.25 -18.04
N THR A 234 9.11 -14.34 -17.98
CA THR A 234 9.59 -15.68 -18.34
C THR A 234 9.68 -15.89 -19.85
N VAL A 235 8.75 -15.34 -20.64
CA VAL A 235 8.65 -15.60 -22.08
C VAL A 235 9.46 -14.58 -22.89
N LEU A 236 9.39 -13.30 -22.54
CA LEU A 236 10.04 -12.20 -23.27
C LEU A 236 11.33 -11.72 -22.58
N GLY A 237 11.60 -12.19 -21.37
CA GLY A 237 12.79 -11.85 -20.58
C GLY A 237 12.60 -10.69 -19.59
N PRO A 238 13.59 -10.45 -18.72
CA PRO A 238 13.50 -9.47 -17.63
C PRO A 238 13.25 -8.03 -18.06
N ALA A 239 13.84 -7.58 -19.17
CA ALA A 239 13.66 -6.20 -19.64
C ALA A 239 12.18 -5.90 -19.94
N ALA A 240 11.51 -6.77 -20.72
CA ALA A 240 10.09 -6.67 -21.02
C ALA A 240 9.23 -6.76 -19.74
N GLY A 241 9.59 -7.63 -18.81
CA GLY A 241 8.93 -7.76 -17.51
C GLY A 241 9.01 -6.49 -16.66
N GLY A 242 10.16 -5.79 -16.70
CA GLY A 242 10.35 -4.49 -16.05
C GLY A 242 9.45 -3.41 -16.64
N VAL A 243 9.41 -3.29 -17.98
CA VAL A 243 8.56 -2.32 -18.69
C VAL A 243 7.08 -2.58 -18.40
N TYR A 244 6.62 -3.82 -18.55
CA TYR A 244 5.24 -4.21 -18.24
C TYR A 244 4.90 -3.95 -16.77
N GLY A 245 5.81 -4.30 -15.86
CA GLY A 245 5.64 -4.12 -14.42
C GLY A 245 5.52 -2.64 -14.02
N ALA A 246 6.19 -1.72 -14.72
CA ALA A 246 6.04 -0.28 -14.52
C ALA A 246 4.66 0.20 -15.00
N VAL A 247 4.23 -0.22 -16.19
CA VAL A 247 2.90 0.09 -16.75
C VAL A 247 1.77 -0.39 -15.85
N ASN A 248 1.81 -1.66 -15.41
CA ASN A 248 0.81 -2.26 -14.51
C ASN A 248 0.61 -1.41 -13.25
N ARG A 249 1.71 -0.91 -12.67
CA ARG A 249 1.66 -0.07 -11.46
C ARG A 249 1.10 1.32 -11.71
N CYS A 250 1.40 1.94 -12.85
CA CYS A 250 0.81 3.24 -13.21
C CYS A 250 -0.72 3.14 -13.31
N VAL A 251 -1.21 2.12 -14.01
CA VAL A 251 -2.66 1.91 -14.20
C VAL A 251 -3.36 1.57 -12.88
N ARG A 252 -2.71 0.78 -12.01
CA ARG A 252 -3.23 0.41 -10.67
C ARG A 252 -3.37 1.57 -9.70
N VAL A 253 -2.71 2.71 -9.93
CA VAL A 253 -2.97 3.91 -9.12
C VAL A 253 -4.44 4.35 -9.27
N GLY A 254 -5.03 4.19 -10.46
CA GLY A 254 -6.42 4.57 -10.71
C GLY A 254 -7.44 3.73 -9.92
N THR A 255 -7.17 2.45 -9.67
CA THR A 255 -8.08 1.57 -8.90
C THR A 255 -8.17 1.96 -7.42
N MET A 256 -7.25 2.80 -6.92
CA MET A 256 -7.32 3.31 -5.54
C MET A 256 -8.50 4.25 -5.33
N VAL A 257 -8.95 4.94 -6.38
CA VAL A 257 -10.15 5.78 -6.34
C VAL A 257 -11.38 4.90 -6.09
N GLU A 258 -11.45 3.75 -6.76
CA GLU A 258 -12.52 2.76 -6.56
C GLU A 258 -12.53 2.22 -5.13
N HIS A 259 -11.37 1.83 -4.60
CA HIS A 259 -11.26 1.37 -3.21
C HIS A 259 -11.77 2.41 -2.21
N THR A 260 -11.47 3.68 -2.44
CA THR A 260 -11.95 4.79 -1.61
C THR A 260 -13.46 4.91 -1.69
N GLY A 261 -14.01 4.87 -2.91
CA GLY A 261 -15.46 4.87 -3.13
C GLY A 261 -16.15 3.72 -2.38
N ARG A 262 -15.59 2.50 -2.45
CA ARG A 262 -16.11 1.32 -1.75
C ARG A 262 -16.14 1.50 -0.23
N ILE A 263 -15.08 2.03 0.37
CA ILE A 263 -15.00 2.22 1.83
C ILE A 263 -16.04 3.23 2.30
N VAL A 264 -16.22 4.32 1.55
CA VAL A 264 -17.17 5.38 1.90
C VAL A 264 -18.63 4.93 1.73
N THR A 265 -18.91 4.19 0.66
CA THR A 265 -20.29 3.89 0.26
C THR A 265 -20.77 2.52 0.72
N GLY A 266 -19.85 1.60 1.03
CA GLY A 266 -20.13 0.24 1.46
C GLY A 266 -21.12 0.13 2.61
N PRO A 267 -20.90 0.80 3.77
CA PRO A 267 -21.85 0.74 4.90
C PRO A 267 -23.24 1.27 4.54
N SER A 268 -23.31 2.35 3.75
CA SER A 268 -24.58 2.95 3.34
C SER A 268 -25.36 2.04 2.38
N ILE A 269 -24.67 1.37 1.47
CA ILE A 269 -25.25 0.36 0.56
C ILE A 269 -25.73 -0.85 1.36
N SER A 270 -24.92 -1.36 2.30
CA SER A 270 -25.28 -2.49 3.16
C SER A 270 -26.52 -2.19 3.99
N ALA A 271 -26.61 -1.00 4.59
CA ALA A 271 -27.78 -0.58 5.37
C ALA A 271 -29.03 -0.47 4.49
N ALA A 272 -28.92 0.16 3.31
CA ALA A 272 -30.04 0.29 2.38
C ALA A 272 -30.57 -1.09 1.92
N LEU A 273 -29.67 -2.02 1.58
CA LEU A 273 -30.03 -3.40 1.21
C LEU A 273 -30.65 -4.19 2.37
N ALA A 274 -30.13 -4.03 3.60
CA ALA A 274 -30.70 -4.67 4.79
C ALA A 274 -32.12 -4.19 5.10
N THR A 275 -32.40 -2.90 4.86
CA THR A 275 -33.75 -2.31 4.97
C THR A 275 -34.64 -2.53 3.74
N GLN A 276 -34.20 -3.35 2.77
CA GLN A 276 -34.87 -3.59 1.48
C GLN A 276 -35.18 -2.32 0.65
N ASN A 277 -34.50 -1.20 0.92
CA ASN A 277 -34.68 0.05 0.19
C ASN A 277 -33.75 0.10 -1.03
N ILE A 278 -34.13 -0.65 -2.07
CA ILE A 278 -33.35 -0.79 -3.31
C ILE A 278 -33.18 0.54 -4.04
N ASP A 279 -34.15 1.44 -3.97
CA ASP A 279 -34.06 2.77 -4.59
C ASP A 279 -32.97 3.63 -3.94
N ARG A 280 -32.86 3.59 -2.61
CA ARG A 280 -31.78 4.28 -1.89
C ARG A 280 -30.42 3.69 -2.24
N ALA A 281 -30.31 2.36 -2.29
CA ALA A 281 -29.08 1.68 -2.70
C ALA A 281 -28.67 2.06 -4.13
N ARG A 282 -29.64 2.11 -5.05
CA ARG A 282 -29.46 2.54 -6.45
C ARG A 282 -28.98 3.99 -6.54
N GLN A 283 -29.57 4.91 -5.78
CA GLN A 283 -29.15 6.31 -5.78
C GLN A 283 -27.70 6.48 -5.29
N ILE A 284 -27.33 5.78 -4.21
CA ILE A 284 -25.96 5.80 -3.68
C ILE A 284 -24.99 5.23 -4.71
N PHE A 285 -25.35 4.10 -5.34
CA PHE A 285 -24.55 3.47 -6.38
C PHE A 285 -24.33 4.41 -7.57
N LEU A 286 -25.39 4.95 -8.17
CA LEU A 286 -25.31 5.86 -9.32
C LEU A 286 -24.47 7.11 -9.01
N ALA A 287 -24.66 7.72 -7.84
CA ALA A 287 -23.87 8.90 -7.45
C ALA A 287 -22.37 8.56 -7.33
N THR A 288 -22.07 7.42 -6.72
CA THR A 288 -20.69 6.94 -6.54
C THR A 288 -20.05 6.63 -7.89
N THR A 289 -20.76 5.92 -8.77
CA THR A 289 -20.29 5.57 -10.11
C THR A 289 -19.99 6.83 -10.94
N ARG A 290 -20.89 7.83 -10.93
CA ARG A 290 -20.65 9.10 -11.64
C ARG A 290 -19.38 9.81 -11.17
N VAL A 291 -19.16 9.87 -9.86
CA VAL A 291 -17.96 10.50 -9.27
C VAL A 291 -16.72 9.69 -9.62
N LEU A 292 -16.79 8.36 -9.54
CA LEU A 292 -15.68 7.48 -9.89
C LEU A 292 -15.28 7.63 -11.37
N THR A 293 -16.26 7.59 -12.28
CA THR A 293 -16.05 7.83 -13.71
C THR A 293 -15.42 9.20 -13.95
N ALA A 294 -15.96 10.25 -13.32
CA ALA A 294 -15.44 11.60 -13.45
C ALA A 294 -14.00 11.73 -12.94
N ILE A 295 -13.56 10.98 -11.94
CA ILE A 295 -12.18 11.07 -11.46
C ILE A 295 -11.24 10.19 -12.28
N SER A 296 -11.68 8.97 -12.61
CA SER A 296 -10.82 7.96 -13.22
C SER A 296 -10.58 8.16 -14.72
N TRP A 297 -11.56 8.69 -15.47
CA TRP A 297 -11.40 8.87 -16.93
C TRP A 297 -10.30 9.88 -17.30
N PRO A 298 -10.26 11.10 -16.72
CA PRO A 298 -9.17 12.02 -16.96
C PRO A 298 -7.80 11.42 -16.60
N PHE A 299 -7.73 10.64 -15.52
CA PHE A 299 -6.50 9.98 -15.10
C PHE A 299 -5.99 8.98 -16.15
N TYR A 300 -6.84 8.06 -16.61
CA TYR A 300 -6.45 7.05 -17.61
C TYR A 300 -6.19 7.66 -19.00
N LEU A 301 -6.93 8.71 -19.39
CA LEU A 301 -6.66 9.43 -20.64
C LEU A 301 -5.31 10.16 -20.60
N THR A 302 -4.96 10.77 -19.47
CA THR A 302 -3.65 11.38 -19.28
C THR A 302 -2.55 10.34 -19.39
N LEU A 303 -2.75 9.16 -18.79
CA LEU A 303 -1.79 8.07 -18.83
C LEU A 303 -1.59 7.53 -20.26
N ALA A 304 -2.66 7.39 -21.05
CA ALA A 304 -2.57 6.97 -22.45
C ALA A 304 -1.92 8.04 -23.35
N ALA A 305 -2.29 9.31 -23.20
CA ALA A 305 -1.83 10.40 -24.05
C ALA A 305 -0.35 10.78 -23.83
N PHE A 306 0.09 10.79 -22.56
CA PHE A 306 1.45 11.16 -22.15
C PHE A 306 2.27 9.94 -21.68
N GLY A 307 1.92 8.75 -22.17
CA GLY A 307 2.58 7.49 -21.83
C GLY A 307 4.11 7.53 -21.94
N PRO A 308 4.71 8.03 -23.05
CA PRO A 308 6.16 8.12 -23.19
C PRO A 308 6.80 9.03 -22.12
N THR A 309 6.21 10.20 -21.87
CA THR A 309 6.71 11.16 -20.87
C THR A 309 6.65 10.57 -19.46
N LEU A 310 5.53 9.93 -19.14
CA LEU A 310 5.28 9.37 -17.81
C LEU A 310 6.15 8.14 -17.55
N LEU A 311 6.35 7.29 -18.54
CA LEU A 311 7.25 6.13 -18.45
C LEU A 311 8.72 6.55 -18.50
N GLY A 312 9.06 7.66 -19.15
CA GLY A 312 10.40 8.25 -19.11
C GLY A 312 10.87 8.63 -17.71
N PHE A 313 9.93 8.91 -16.77
CA PHE A 313 10.28 9.10 -15.35
C PHE A 313 10.81 7.84 -14.67
N PHE A 314 10.56 6.64 -15.21
CA PHE A 314 11.10 5.38 -14.68
C PHE A 314 12.51 5.09 -15.20
N GLY A 315 13.01 5.85 -16.18
CA GLY A 315 14.33 5.71 -16.77
C GLY A 315 14.28 5.45 -18.27
N LYS A 316 15.46 5.43 -18.91
CA LYS A 316 15.58 5.11 -20.34
C LYS A 316 15.17 3.65 -20.61
N GLY A 317 14.44 3.43 -21.71
CA GLY A 317 13.94 2.12 -22.11
C GLY A 317 12.52 1.78 -21.62
N PHE A 318 11.99 2.48 -20.62
CA PHE A 318 10.60 2.27 -20.18
C PHE A 318 9.56 2.88 -21.14
N GLU A 319 9.96 3.82 -21.99
CA GLU A 319 9.12 4.47 -22.99
C GLU A 319 8.52 3.48 -24.00
N GLU A 320 9.15 2.33 -24.21
CA GLU A 320 8.65 1.24 -25.07
C GLU A 320 7.27 0.72 -24.61
N GLY A 321 6.96 0.85 -23.32
CA GLY A 321 5.66 0.49 -22.74
C GLY A 321 4.54 1.48 -23.03
N ALA A 322 4.78 2.59 -23.72
CA ALA A 322 3.75 3.60 -23.96
C ALA A 322 2.62 3.08 -24.86
N GLY A 323 2.94 2.24 -25.85
CA GLY A 323 1.95 1.72 -26.78
C GLY A 323 0.89 0.83 -26.11
N ILE A 324 1.30 0.03 -25.12
CA ILE A 324 0.38 -0.86 -24.41
C ILE A 324 -0.59 -0.12 -23.47
N LEU A 325 -0.30 1.13 -23.09
CA LEU A 325 -1.22 1.97 -22.33
C LEU A 325 -2.52 2.28 -23.11
N TRP A 326 -2.44 2.37 -24.44
CA TRP A 326 -3.61 2.57 -25.30
C TRP A 326 -4.59 1.40 -25.32
N VAL A 327 -4.14 0.21 -24.90
CA VAL A 327 -5.00 -0.98 -24.80
C VAL A 327 -5.65 -1.08 -23.42
N ILE A 328 -4.87 -0.93 -22.35
CA ILE A 328 -5.39 -1.12 -20.99
C ILE A 328 -6.21 0.07 -20.47
N CYS A 329 -5.82 1.31 -20.81
CA CYS A 329 -6.51 2.49 -20.28
C CYS A 329 -8.00 2.51 -20.67
N PRO A 330 -8.40 2.25 -21.93
CA PRO A 330 -9.81 2.12 -22.29
C PRO A 330 -10.54 1.00 -21.53
N ALA A 331 -9.92 -0.17 -21.35
CA ALA A 331 -10.51 -1.27 -20.59
C ALA A 331 -10.72 -0.91 -19.11
N ALA A 332 -9.74 -0.24 -18.50
CA ALA A 332 -9.83 0.29 -17.14
C ALA A 332 -10.90 1.38 -17.01
N MET A 333 -11.00 2.30 -17.99
CA MET A 333 -12.05 3.32 -18.03
C MET A 333 -13.46 2.70 -18.09
N LEU A 334 -13.66 1.68 -18.95
CA LEU A 334 -14.91 0.94 -19.02
C LEU A 334 -15.22 0.23 -17.71
N SER A 335 -14.22 -0.41 -17.10
CA SER A 335 -14.36 -1.06 -15.79
C SER A 335 -14.80 -0.08 -14.69
N MET A 336 -14.16 1.09 -14.59
CA MET A 336 -14.54 2.13 -13.63
C MET A 336 -15.94 2.69 -13.90
N SER A 337 -16.39 2.68 -15.15
CA SER A 337 -17.72 3.19 -15.55
C SER A 337 -18.87 2.27 -15.15
N ALA A 338 -18.59 0.97 -15.00
CA ALA A 338 -19.54 0.05 -14.41
C ALA A 338 -19.77 0.37 -12.93
N GLY A 339 -18.82 1.06 -12.28
CA GLY A 339 -18.90 1.48 -10.89
C GLY A 339 -18.52 0.40 -9.89
N GLY A 340 -18.83 0.62 -8.61
CA GLY A 340 -18.50 -0.30 -7.52
C GLY A 340 -19.36 -1.57 -7.46
N VAL A 341 -19.61 -2.24 -8.60
CA VAL A 341 -20.46 -3.44 -8.71
C VAL A 341 -19.99 -4.59 -7.82
N GLN A 342 -18.67 -4.76 -7.70
CA GLN A 342 -18.07 -5.74 -6.80
C GLN A 342 -18.44 -5.46 -5.33
N SER A 343 -18.56 -4.17 -4.97
CA SER A 343 -18.95 -3.76 -3.62
C SER A 343 -20.40 -4.14 -3.33
N ILE A 344 -21.31 -3.99 -4.29
CA ILE A 344 -22.71 -4.41 -4.12
C ILE A 344 -22.82 -5.92 -3.91
N LEU A 345 -22.09 -6.73 -4.69
CA LEU A 345 -22.08 -8.19 -4.52
C LEU A 345 -21.59 -8.60 -3.14
N LEU A 346 -20.55 -7.92 -2.63
CA LEU A 346 -20.03 -8.18 -1.30
C LEU A 346 -21.03 -7.76 -0.20
N MET A 347 -21.62 -6.57 -0.31
CA MET A 347 -22.56 -6.03 0.67
C MET A 347 -23.93 -6.74 0.66
N SER A 348 -24.31 -7.36 -0.46
CA SER A 348 -25.51 -8.22 -0.56
C SER A 348 -25.27 -9.66 -0.07
N GLY A 349 -24.10 -9.95 0.51
CA GLY A 349 -23.76 -11.27 1.04
C GLY A 349 -23.43 -12.32 -0.03
N LYS A 350 -23.29 -11.93 -1.31
CA LYS A 350 -23.04 -12.84 -2.45
C LYS A 350 -21.54 -13.06 -2.69
N SER A 351 -20.73 -13.18 -1.64
CA SER A 351 -19.27 -13.34 -1.73
C SER A 351 -18.82 -14.53 -2.60
N ARG A 352 -19.62 -15.61 -2.67
CA ARG A 352 -19.32 -16.77 -3.54
C ARG A 352 -19.38 -16.42 -5.02
N TRP A 353 -20.25 -15.49 -5.41
CA TRP A 353 -20.39 -15.06 -6.81
C TRP A 353 -19.19 -14.20 -7.22
N GLN A 354 -18.72 -13.35 -6.31
CA GLN A 354 -17.49 -12.59 -6.54
C GLN A 354 -16.28 -13.53 -6.71
N LEU A 355 -16.18 -14.60 -5.92
CA LEU A 355 -15.13 -15.60 -6.10
C LEU A 355 -15.22 -16.27 -7.49
N LEU A 356 -16.42 -16.65 -7.95
CA LEU A 356 -16.61 -17.22 -9.28
C LEU A 356 -16.18 -16.25 -10.38
N ASN A 357 -16.49 -14.95 -10.27
CA ASN A 357 -16.08 -13.95 -11.24
C ASN A 357 -14.54 -13.84 -11.32
N LYS A 358 -13.87 -13.82 -10.17
CA LYS A 358 -12.39 -13.79 -10.11
C LYS A 358 -11.78 -15.07 -10.68
N LEU A 359 -12.38 -16.24 -10.44
CA LEU A 359 -11.94 -17.50 -11.05
C LEU A 359 -12.10 -17.49 -12.58
N SER A 360 -13.23 -17.01 -13.09
CA SER A 360 -13.43 -16.84 -14.55
C SER A 360 -12.42 -15.86 -15.15
N SER A 361 -12.16 -14.74 -14.47
CA SER A 361 -11.15 -13.75 -14.86
C SER A 361 -9.74 -14.37 -14.89
N LEU A 362 -9.38 -15.19 -13.89
CA LEU A 362 -8.10 -15.88 -13.84
C LEU A 362 -7.94 -16.91 -14.95
N ALA A 363 -8.98 -17.70 -15.23
CA ALA A 363 -8.96 -18.66 -16.34
C ALA A 363 -8.72 -17.96 -17.68
N VAL A 364 -9.43 -16.86 -17.92
CA VAL A 364 -9.25 -16.03 -19.12
C VAL A 364 -7.84 -15.45 -19.19
N ALA A 365 -7.32 -14.92 -18.08
CA ALA A 365 -5.97 -14.36 -18.02
C ALA A 365 -4.91 -15.41 -18.35
N ILE A 366 -4.99 -16.62 -17.78
CA ILE A 366 -4.04 -17.71 -18.05
C ILE A 366 -4.09 -18.12 -19.53
N ILE A 367 -5.28 -18.40 -20.05
CA ILE A 367 -5.46 -18.89 -21.43
C ILE A 367 -4.92 -17.86 -22.43
N LEU A 368 -5.31 -16.60 -22.28
CA LEU A 368 -4.86 -15.54 -23.17
C LEU A 368 -3.38 -15.22 -23.01
N ASN A 369 -2.82 -15.27 -21.80
CA ASN A 369 -1.39 -15.05 -21.61
C ASN A 369 -0.55 -16.12 -22.31
N VAL A 370 -0.92 -17.39 -22.17
CA VAL A 370 -0.21 -18.50 -22.82
C VAL A 370 -0.32 -18.42 -24.33
N ALA A 371 -1.48 -18.00 -24.87
CA ALA A 371 -1.70 -17.90 -26.31
C ALA A 371 -1.09 -16.63 -26.94
N LEU A 372 -1.27 -15.46 -26.34
CA LEU A 372 -0.97 -14.16 -26.95
C LEU A 372 0.41 -13.62 -26.62
N VAL A 373 1.00 -13.94 -25.46
CA VAL A 373 2.34 -13.41 -25.11
C VAL A 373 3.43 -13.90 -26.07
N PRO A 374 3.46 -15.19 -26.49
CA PRO A 374 4.44 -15.64 -27.48
C PRO A 374 4.25 -15.02 -28.87
N LEU A 375 3.00 -14.71 -29.25
CA LEU A 375 2.66 -14.21 -30.59
C LEU A 375 2.80 -12.69 -30.72
N TRP A 376 2.31 -11.94 -29.73
CA TRP A 376 2.17 -10.47 -29.77
C TRP A 376 3.02 -9.75 -28.72
N GLY A 377 3.84 -10.48 -27.97
CA GLY A 377 4.73 -9.90 -26.97
C GLY A 377 3.98 -9.12 -25.87
N LEU A 378 4.43 -7.90 -25.59
CA LEU A 378 3.83 -7.02 -24.57
C LEU A 378 2.36 -6.67 -24.84
N TYR A 379 1.98 -6.52 -26.11
CA TYR A 379 0.58 -6.28 -26.48
C TYR A 379 -0.29 -7.48 -26.15
N GLY A 380 0.23 -8.70 -26.35
CA GLY A 380 -0.46 -9.93 -25.95
C GLY A 380 -0.78 -9.97 -24.46
N ALA A 381 0.21 -9.69 -23.61
CA ALA A 381 0.02 -9.64 -22.15
C ALA A 381 -1.03 -8.60 -21.73
N VAL A 382 -0.97 -7.39 -22.29
CA VAL A 382 -1.95 -6.35 -21.94
C VAL A 382 -3.35 -6.68 -22.46
N THR A 383 -3.49 -7.29 -23.64
CA THR A 383 -4.80 -7.73 -24.12
C THR A 383 -5.40 -8.84 -23.25
N ALA A 384 -4.58 -9.74 -22.70
CA ALA A 384 -5.01 -10.74 -21.73
C ALA A 384 -5.52 -10.08 -20.45
N TRP A 385 -4.77 -9.11 -19.91
CA TRP A 385 -5.18 -8.33 -18.74
C TRP A 385 -6.47 -7.54 -18.97
N ALA A 386 -6.55 -6.80 -20.07
CA ALA A 386 -7.73 -6.03 -20.44
C ALA A 386 -8.97 -6.93 -20.57
N SER A 387 -8.83 -8.09 -21.19
CA SER A 387 -9.91 -9.08 -21.30
C SER A 387 -10.33 -9.60 -19.94
N ALA A 388 -9.38 -10.04 -19.10
CA ALA A 388 -9.66 -10.55 -17.76
C ALA A 388 -10.39 -9.50 -16.88
N LEU A 389 -9.99 -8.24 -16.99
CA LEU A 389 -10.63 -7.10 -16.31
C LEU A 389 -12.07 -6.87 -16.80
N LEU A 390 -12.29 -6.92 -18.12
CA LEU A 390 -13.60 -6.71 -18.71
C LEU A 390 -14.56 -7.89 -18.43
N ILE A 391 -14.08 -9.14 -18.45
CA ILE A 391 -14.88 -10.31 -18.05
C ILE A 391 -15.35 -10.17 -16.60
N ASP A 392 -14.44 -9.83 -15.68
CA ASP A 392 -14.79 -9.66 -14.25
C ASP A 392 -15.84 -8.56 -14.05
N THR A 393 -15.64 -7.43 -14.73
CA THR A 393 -16.58 -6.30 -14.70
C THR A 393 -17.94 -6.68 -15.29
N PHE A 394 -17.94 -7.37 -16.43
CA PHE A 394 -19.15 -7.79 -17.12
C PHE A 394 -19.98 -8.76 -16.27
N LEU A 395 -19.36 -9.82 -15.73
CA LEU A 395 -20.03 -10.79 -14.88
C LEU A 395 -20.59 -10.13 -13.61
N ALA A 396 -19.82 -9.26 -12.96
CA ALA A 396 -20.27 -8.55 -11.77
C ALA A 396 -21.44 -7.61 -12.08
N SER A 397 -21.37 -6.85 -13.18
CA SER A 397 -22.43 -5.94 -13.61
C SER A 397 -23.70 -6.71 -13.95
N TYR A 398 -23.57 -7.82 -14.70
CA TYR A 398 -24.69 -8.70 -15.02
C TYR A 398 -25.39 -9.21 -13.75
N GLN A 399 -24.63 -9.72 -12.79
CA GLN A 399 -25.17 -10.21 -11.52
C GLN A 399 -25.87 -9.10 -10.72
N VAL A 400 -25.29 -7.91 -10.63
CA VAL A 400 -25.91 -6.77 -9.93
C VAL A 400 -27.21 -6.32 -10.61
N PHE A 401 -27.21 -6.21 -11.94
CA PHE A 401 -28.36 -5.65 -12.67
C PHE A 401 -29.52 -6.64 -12.80
N ARG A 402 -29.24 -7.91 -13.05
CA ARG A 402 -30.27 -8.95 -13.22
C ARG A 402 -30.71 -9.59 -11.91
N LEU A 403 -29.78 -9.88 -11.00
CA LEU A 403 -30.04 -10.75 -9.85
C LEU A 403 -30.21 -9.95 -8.55
N VAL A 404 -29.52 -8.81 -8.40
CA VAL A 404 -29.71 -7.89 -7.26
C VAL A 404 -30.78 -6.83 -7.56
N GLY A 405 -31.08 -6.57 -8.84
CA GLY A 405 -32.19 -5.72 -9.28
C GLY A 405 -31.89 -4.22 -9.34
N ILE A 406 -30.63 -3.81 -9.14
CA ILE A 406 -30.22 -2.40 -9.23
C ILE A 406 -29.98 -2.07 -10.70
N ARG A 407 -30.95 -1.47 -11.39
CA ARG A 407 -30.81 -1.11 -12.81
C ARG A 407 -30.11 0.25 -12.98
N THR A 408 -29.09 0.30 -13.82
CA THR A 408 -28.49 1.56 -14.30
C THR A 408 -28.85 1.81 -15.75
N SER A 409 -29.31 3.01 -16.08
CA SER A 409 -29.52 3.40 -17.47
C SER A 409 -28.30 4.13 -18.02
N LEU A 410 -27.90 3.83 -19.26
CA LEU A 410 -26.81 4.53 -19.95
C LEU A 410 -27.08 6.04 -20.05
N THR A 411 -28.34 6.44 -20.20
CA THR A 411 -28.75 7.85 -20.24
C THR A 411 -28.47 8.60 -18.94
N GLU A 412 -28.56 7.92 -17.79
CA GLU A 412 -28.27 8.50 -16.48
C GLU A 412 -26.77 8.64 -16.21
N MET A 413 -25.93 7.89 -16.93
CA MET A 413 -24.46 7.94 -16.87
C MET A 413 -23.86 8.84 -17.95
N ALA A 414 -24.62 9.12 -19.03
CA ALA A 414 -24.16 9.90 -20.19
C ALA A 414 -23.52 11.25 -19.81
N PRO A 415 -24.02 12.05 -18.85
CA PRO A 415 -23.36 13.31 -18.47
C PRO A 415 -21.96 13.07 -17.89
N ALA A 416 -21.79 12.06 -17.03
CA ALA A 416 -20.49 11.76 -16.43
C ALA A 416 -19.50 11.18 -17.46
N LEU A 417 -19.98 10.34 -18.39
CA LEU A 417 -19.17 9.75 -19.46
C LEU A 417 -18.72 10.80 -20.48
N THR A 418 -19.65 11.66 -20.93
CA THR A 418 -19.35 12.73 -21.90
C THR A 418 -18.40 13.76 -21.32
N LEU A 419 -18.64 14.23 -20.09
CA LEU A 419 -17.75 15.18 -19.40
C LEU A 419 -16.37 14.56 -19.11
N GLY A 420 -16.34 13.30 -18.68
CA GLY A 420 -15.11 12.57 -18.39
C GLY A 420 -14.25 12.29 -19.63
N ALA A 421 -14.83 12.28 -20.84
CA ALA A 421 -14.13 12.01 -22.09
C ALA A 421 -13.75 13.28 -22.85
N LEU A 422 -14.72 14.17 -23.06
CA LEU A 422 -14.62 15.24 -24.05
C LEU A 422 -13.61 16.31 -23.61
N VAL A 423 -13.57 16.58 -22.30
CA VAL A 423 -12.68 17.60 -21.71
C VAL A 423 -11.23 17.13 -21.73
N PRO A 424 -10.88 15.93 -21.19
CA PRO A 424 -9.48 15.51 -21.22
C PRO A 424 -8.99 15.20 -22.63
N LEU A 425 -9.84 14.66 -23.52
CA LEU A 425 -9.48 14.45 -24.93
C LEU A 425 -9.22 15.79 -25.65
N GLY A 426 -10.09 16.78 -25.45
CA GLY A 426 -9.91 18.12 -26.04
C GLY A 426 -8.65 18.82 -25.52
N CYS A 427 -8.42 18.80 -24.20
CA CYS A 427 -7.21 19.37 -23.59
C CYS A 427 -5.94 18.66 -24.09
N SER A 428 -5.98 17.33 -24.18
CA SER A 428 -4.86 16.52 -24.67
C SER A 428 -4.57 16.82 -26.14
N PHE A 429 -5.59 16.87 -26.99
CA PHE A 429 -5.44 17.18 -28.40
C PHE A 429 -4.80 18.55 -28.64
N VAL A 430 -5.26 19.60 -27.93
CA VAL A 430 -4.69 20.95 -28.03
C VAL A 430 -3.23 20.97 -27.60
N VAL A 431 -2.88 20.30 -26.50
CA VAL A 431 -1.51 20.34 -26.00
C VAL A 431 -0.55 19.49 -26.83
N LEU A 432 -0.99 18.31 -27.29
CA LEU A 432 -0.20 17.43 -28.14
C LEU A 432 0.09 18.05 -29.51
N THR A 433 -0.84 18.83 -30.06
CA THR A 433 -0.65 19.52 -31.36
C THR A 433 0.27 20.73 -31.25
N VAL A 434 0.25 21.46 -30.14
CA VAL A 434 1.03 22.70 -29.98
C VAL A 434 2.43 22.46 -29.39
N VAL A 435 2.57 21.55 -28.42
CA VAL A 435 3.81 21.38 -27.61
C VAL A 435 4.41 19.97 -27.71
N GLY A 436 3.62 18.98 -28.10
CA GLY A 436 4.03 17.58 -28.20
C GLY A 436 4.09 16.84 -26.85
N GLN A 437 4.63 15.62 -26.85
CA GLN A 437 4.68 14.69 -25.70
C GLN A 437 5.83 14.97 -24.70
N GLY A 438 6.35 16.21 -24.66
CA GLY A 438 7.41 16.58 -23.72
C GLY A 438 6.91 16.82 -22.30
N LEU A 439 7.84 16.93 -21.33
CA LEU A 439 7.53 17.32 -19.95
C LEU A 439 6.76 18.65 -19.88
N LEU A 440 7.11 19.60 -20.75
CA LEU A 440 6.40 20.88 -20.89
C LEU A 440 4.95 20.68 -21.35
N GLY A 441 4.71 19.76 -22.28
CA GLY A 441 3.36 19.38 -22.70
C GLY A 441 2.55 18.80 -21.55
N LEU A 442 3.10 17.86 -20.78
CA LEU A 442 2.42 17.30 -19.60
C LEU A 442 2.03 18.39 -18.59
N VAL A 443 2.94 19.31 -18.27
CA VAL A 443 2.68 20.39 -17.31
C VAL A 443 1.58 21.32 -17.81
N LEU A 444 1.63 21.75 -19.08
CA LEU A 444 0.59 22.59 -19.68
C LEU A 444 -0.77 21.88 -19.74
N TYR A 445 -0.77 20.58 -20.05
CA TYR A 445 -1.98 19.77 -20.02
C TYR A 445 -2.60 19.71 -18.62
N VAL A 446 -1.83 19.49 -17.56
CA VAL A 446 -2.35 19.49 -16.18
C VAL A 446 -2.88 20.87 -15.78
N ILE A 447 -2.16 21.94 -16.15
CA ILE A 447 -2.57 23.33 -15.88
C ILE A 447 -3.87 23.69 -16.62
N LEU A 448 -4.12 23.13 -17.80
CA LEU A 448 -5.34 23.37 -18.56
C LEU A 448 -6.49 22.46 -18.10
N LEU A 449 -6.20 21.19 -17.83
CA LEU A 449 -7.16 20.20 -17.37
C LEU A 449 -7.71 20.53 -15.98
N ALA A 450 -6.86 20.79 -14.99
CA ALA A 450 -7.32 20.97 -13.60
C ALA A 450 -8.38 22.07 -13.44
N PRO A 451 -8.20 23.32 -13.92
CA PRO A 451 -9.20 24.37 -13.79
C PRO A 451 -10.41 24.14 -14.69
N SER A 452 -10.23 23.66 -15.94
CA SER A 452 -11.37 23.37 -16.83
C SER A 452 -12.25 22.27 -16.25
N TYR A 453 -11.64 21.23 -15.69
CA TYR A 453 -12.34 20.11 -15.08
C TYR A 453 -13.05 20.51 -13.77
N VAL A 454 -12.39 21.31 -12.92
CA VAL A 454 -13.01 21.84 -11.69
C VAL A 454 -14.18 22.77 -12.01
N ALA A 455 -14.05 23.64 -13.00
CA ALA A 455 -15.13 24.53 -13.45
C ALA A 455 -16.34 23.73 -13.96
N LEU A 456 -16.10 22.65 -14.71
CA LEU A 456 -17.15 21.77 -15.22
C LEU A 456 -17.80 20.92 -14.12
N LEU A 457 -17.05 20.39 -13.17
CA LEU A 457 -17.60 19.72 -11.98
C LEU A 457 -18.46 20.68 -11.15
N TYR A 458 -18.08 21.96 -11.09
CA TYR A 458 -18.86 22.99 -10.43
C TYR A 458 -20.15 23.32 -11.20
N TYR A 459 -20.08 23.44 -12.53
CA TYR A 459 -21.24 23.74 -13.38
C TYR A 459 -22.26 22.59 -13.38
N PHE A 460 -21.81 21.34 -13.45
CA PHE A 460 -22.67 20.15 -13.46
C PHE A 460 -22.95 19.56 -12.08
N ARG A 461 -22.71 20.32 -11.00
CA ARG A 461 -22.85 19.87 -9.60
C ARG A 461 -24.23 19.28 -9.25
N THR A 462 -25.29 19.79 -9.89
CA THR A 462 -26.68 19.33 -9.73
C THR A 462 -26.92 18.00 -10.46
N GLN A 463 -26.42 17.85 -11.68
CA GLN A 463 -26.57 16.61 -12.47
C GLN A 463 -25.70 15.45 -11.95
N LEU A 464 -24.50 15.76 -11.44
CA LEU A 464 -23.61 14.81 -10.78
C LEU A 464 -24.07 14.45 -9.35
N GLY A 465 -25.07 15.15 -8.80
CA GLY A 465 -25.58 14.91 -7.43
C GLY A 465 -24.63 15.36 -6.32
N ILE A 466 -23.59 16.13 -6.65
CA ILE A 466 -22.55 16.62 -5.73
C ILE A 466 -23.16 17.53 -4.65
N GLU A 467 -24.23 18.25 -4.98
CA GLU A 467 -24.95 19.08 -4.02
C GLU A 467 -25.52 18.27 -2.85
N ARG A 468 -25.98 17.03 -3.05
CA ARG A 468 -26.49 16.21 -1.93
C ARG A 468 -25.36 15.76 -0.99
N PHE A 469 -24.17 15.52 -1.55
CA PHE A 469 -22.96 15.21 -0.79
C PHE A 469 -22.45 16.42 -0.01
N LEU A 470 -22.44 17.61 -0.62
CA LEU A 470 -22.07 18.87 0.03
C LEU A 470 -23.14 19.36 1.03
N ALA A 471 -24.43 19.11 0.77
CA ALA A 471 -25.54 19.46 1.64
C ALA A 471 -25.60 18.55 2.87
N SER A 472 -25.22 17.27 2.76
CA SER A 472 -24.96 16.41 3.93
C SER A 472 -23.89 17.02 4.84
N ARG A 473 -22.85 17.65 4.26
CA ARG A 473 -21.76 18.29 4.99
C ARG A 473 -22.14 19.66 5.57
N LYS A 474 -22.96 20.47 4.87
CA LYS A 474 -23.48 21.77 5.37
C LYS A 474 -24.69 21.62 6.31
N GLY A 475 -25.44 20.52 6.19
CA GLY A 475 -26.61 20.21 7.00
C GLY A 475 -26.31 19.92 8.46
N GLY A 476 -25.05 19.60 8.81
CA GLY A 476 -24.58 19.47 10.19
C GLY A 476 -24.43 20.81 10.93
N GLY A 477 -24.53 21.96 10.25
CA GLY A 477 -24.28 23.28 10.87
C GLY A 477 -25.44 24.26 10.89
N LYS A 478 -26.45 24.13 10.01
CA LYS A 478 -27.54 25.14 9.90
C LYS A 478 -28.96 24.59 9.82
N GLY A 479 -29.15 23.27 9.76
CA GLY A 479 -30.48 22.64 9.76
C GLY A 479 -30.99 22.16 11.14
N ALA A 480 -30.15 22.26 12.18
CA ALA A 480 -30.51 21.84 13.53
C ALA A 480 -31.57 22.74 14.19
N GLY A 481 -31.60 24.03 13.86
CA GLY A 481 -32.59 24.97 14.42
C GLY A 481 -34.02 24.73 13.92
N THR A 482 -34.19 24.40 12.64
CA THR A 482 -35.52 24.25 12.03
C THR A 482 -36.13 22.87 12.24
N ARG A 483 -35.30 21.82 12.36
CA ARG A 483 -35.77 20.48 12.81
C ARG A 483 -36.07 20.45 14.31
N SER A 484 -35.41 21.28 15.12
CA SER A 484 -35.75 21.46 16.53
C SER A 484 -37.11 22.14 16.71
N ALA A 485 -37.48 23.09 15.87
CA ALA A 485 -38.79 23.75 15.96
C ALA A 485 -39.95 22.81 15.56
N LEU A 486 -39.76 21.98 14.53
CA LEU A 486 -40.76 20.99 14.12
C LEU A 486 -40.83 19.79 15.09
N ALA A 487 -39.70 19.40 15.69
CA ALA A 487 -39.66 18.38 16.75
C ALA A 487 -40.26 18.88 18.07
N HIS A 488 -40.19 20.18 18.36
CA HIS A 488 -40.83 20.80 19.52
C HIS A 488 -42.35 20.96 19.35
N GLN A 489 -42.86 21.03 18.12
CA GLN A 489 -44.30 20.96 17.85
C GLN A 489 -44.87 19.54 17.89
N LEU A 490 -44.03 18.53 17.64
CA LEU A 490 -44.40 17.11 17.72
C LEU A 490 -44.13 16.48 19.09
N SER A 491 -43.62 17.24 20.08
CA SER A 491 -43.34 16.76 21.45
C SER A 491 -44.43 17.06 22.48
N ILE A 492 -45.62 17.51 22.06
CA ILE A 492 -46.77 17.74 22.96
C ILE A 492 -47.69 16.50 23.06
N GLN A 493 -47.33 15.37 22.45
CA GLN A 493 -47.93 14.07 22.79
C GLN A 493 -46.89 13.20 23.50
N GLY A 494 -47.15 12.98 24.79
CA GLY A 494 -46.30 12.20 25.67
C GLY A 494 -46.16 10.75 25.22
N GLU A 495 -44.93 10.26 25.29
CA GLU A 495 -44.52 8.98 25.86
C GLU A 495 -43.02 8.74 25.60
N ASN A 496 -42.30 8.31 26.65
CA ASN A 496 -40.98 7.69 26.66
C ASN A 496 -39.79 8.50 26.13
N THR A 497 -39.29 9.41 26.97
CA THR A 497 -38.01 10.13 26.79
C THR A 497 -36.77 9.43 27.37
N MET A 498 -36.89 8.37 28.18
CA MET A 498 -35.71 7.64 28.69
C MET A 498 -35.19 6.52 27.77
N SER A 499 -36.01 5.91 26.91
CA SER A 499 -35.56 4.79 26.06
C SER A 499 -34.88 5.20 24.74
N LYS A 500 -34.90 6.50 24.38
CA LYS A 500 -34.38 7.00 23.10
C LYS A 500 -32.98 7.60 23.15
N LEU A 501 -32.40 7.80 24.34
CA LEU A 501 -31.02 8.27 24.48
C LEU A 501 -29.98 7.13 24.38
N SER A 502 -30.38 5.86 24.51
CA SER A 502 -29.49 4.70 24.41
C SER A 502 -29.29 4.17 22.98
N ALA A 503 -30.02 4.69 21.98
CA ALA A 503 -30.11 4.09 20.65
C ALA A 503 -29.33 4.82 19.53
N THR A 504 -28.48 5.81 19.83
CA THR A 504 -27.59 6.41 18.81
C THR A 504 -26.14 6.05 19.09
N THR A 505 -25.80 4.77 18.92
CA THR A 505 -24.40 4.37 18.70
C THR A 505 -24.03 4.71 17.26
N ASP A 506 -23.91 6.01 16.96
CA ASP A 506 -23.24 6.46 15.75
C ASP A 506 -21.77 6.07 15.90
N ALA A 507 -21.37 4.98 15.24
CA ALA A 507 -19.96 4.65 15.07
C ALA A 507 -19.27 5.90 14.48
N PRO A 508 -18.26 6.49 15.15
CA PRO A 508 -17.69 7.74 14.70
C PRO A 508 -17.10 7.53 13.31
N ALA A 509 -17.68 8.19 12.31
CA ALA A 509 -17.13 8.25 10.98
C ALA A 509 -15.75 8.91 11.10
N VAL A 510 -14.70 8.11 10.97
CA VAL A 510 -13.31 8.54 11.14
C VAL A 510 -13.01 9.67 10.17
N SER A 511 -12.97 10.91 10.68
CA SER A 511 -12.75 12.08 9.84
C SER A 511 -11.25 12.29 9.58
N LEU A 512 -10.86 12.42 8.31
CA LEU A 512 -9.47 12.69 7.91
C LEU A 512 -8.93 13.99 8.52
N ARG A 513 -9.81 14.96 8.78
CA ARG A 513 -9.44 16.24 9.40
C ARG A 513 -9.00 16.06 10.86
N GLU A 514 -9.68 15.22 11.62
CA GLU A 514 -9.28 14.91 13.01
C GLU A 514 -7.95 14.17 13.04
N GLN A 515 -7.70 13.24 12.12
CA GLN A 515 -6.39 12.56 12.05
C GLN A 515 -5.25 13.50 11.66
N LEU A 516 -5.48 14.41 10.71
CA LEU A 516 -4.48 15.39 10.30
C LEU A 516 -4.15 16.36 11.43
N HIS A 517 -5.16 16.76 12.22
CA HIS A 517 -4.94 17.59 13.40
C HIS A 517 -4.10 16.90 14.47
N ARG A 518 -4.24 15.57 14.66
CA ARG A 518 -3.38 14.81 15.59
C ARG A 518 -1.90 14.86 15.19
N VAL A 519 -1.61 14.69 13.91
CA VAL A 519 -0.23 14.78 13.39
C VAL A 519 0.33 16.20 13.52
N TRP A 520 -0.49 17.21 13.22
CA TRP A 520 -0.09 18.62 13.30
C TRP A 520 0.25 19.10 14.72
N ARG A 521 -0.28 18.43 15.76
CA ARG A 521 0.05 18.72 17.17
C ARG A 521 1.50 18.38 17.51
N HIS A 522 2.07 17.36 16.88
CA HIS A 522 3.46 16.92 17.09
C HIS A 522 4.40 17.39 15.97
N LYS A 523 4.17 18.61 15.45
CA LYS A 523 4.96 19.19 14.34
C LYS A 523 6.47 19.20 14.58
N MET A 524 6.91 19.33 15.83
CA MET A 524 8.34 19.33 16.18
C MET A 524 8.99 17.97 15.92
N ILE A 525 8.29 16.87 16.19
CA ILE A 525 8.77 15.52 15.87
C ILE A 525 8.93 15.38 14.35
N VAL A 526 7.95 15.85 13.59
CA VAL A 526 7.99 15.80 12.12
C VAL A 526 9.19 16.61 11.58
N ILE A 527 9.39 17.83 12.08
CA ILE A 527 10.50 18.72 11.68
C ILE A 527 11.86 18.10 12.02
N ILE A 528 12.05 17.59 13.24
CA ILE A 528 13.31 16.96 13.67
C ILE A 528 13.65 15.78 12.76
N THR A 529 12.65 14.95 12.43
CA THR A 529 12.86 13.78 11.58
C THR A 529 13.21 14.18 10.13
N ILE A 530 12.58 15.25 9.61
CA ILE A 530 12.96 15.83 8.31
C ILE A 530 14.42 16.27 8.32
N VAL A 531 14.83 17.01 9.35
CA VAL A 531 16.20 17.54 9.46
C VAL A 531 17.22 16.41 9.56
N VAL A 532 16.97 15.41 10.41
CA VAL A 532 17.87 14.25 10.59
C VAL A 532 18.00 13.44 9.30
N CYS A 533 16.89 13.06 8.65
CA CYS A 533 16.95 12.30 7.40
C CYS A 533 17.59 13.10 6.26
N THR A 534 17.38 14.41 6.22
CA THR A 534 18.01 15.30 5.23
C THR A 534 19.51 15.40 5.48
N LEU A 535 19.94 15.53 6.74
CA LEU A 535 21.36 15.55 7.11
C LEU A 535 22.04 14.22 6.77
N ILE A 536 21.40 13.08 7.05
CA ILE A 536 21.91 11.75 6.68
C ILE A 536 22.02 11.62 5.16
N ALA A 537 20.99 12.03 4.41
CA ALA A 537 21.01 11.97 2.94
C ALA A 537 22.08 12.89 2.32
N VAL A 538 22.27 14.09 2.89
CA VAL A 538 23.31 15.04 2.46
C VAL A 538 24.69 14.52 2.81
N ALA A 539 24.92 14.05 4.05
CA ALA A 539 26.17 13.45 4.47
C ALA A 539 26.53 12.23 3.61
N PHE A 540 25.57 11.33 3.36
CA PHE A 540 25.76 10.21 2.45
C PHE A 540 26.12 10.68 1.03
N SER A 541 25.48 11.74 0.54
CA SER A 541 25.77 12.31 -0.77
C SER A 541 27.17 12.93 -0.89
N PHE A 542 27.80 13.33 0.22
CA PHE A 542 29.17 13.84 0.24
C PHE A 542 30.21 12.75 0.53
N LEU A 543 29.86 11.70 1.27
CA LEU A 543 30.75 10.61 1.62
C LEU A 543 30.79 9.51 0.54
N ALA A 544 29.73 9.34 -0.24
CA ALA A 544 29.68 8.32 -1.30
C ALA A 544 30.60 8.69 -2.47
N PRO A 545 31.51 7.79 -2.91
CA PRO A 545 32.40 8.06 -4.03
C PRO A 545 31.59 8.24 -5.33
N PRO A 546 31.90 9.26 -6.15
CA PRO A 546 31.16 9.51 -7.38
C PRO A 546 31.36 8.37 -8.37
N LYS A 547 30.26 7.74 -8.81
CA LYS A 547 30.30 6.73 -9.88
C LYS A 547 30.10 7.41 -11.24
N TYR A 548 31.00 7.12 -12.17
CA TYR A 548 30.99 7.59 -13.55
C TYR A 548 30.81 6.42 -14.49
N THR A 549 29.69 6.40 -15.21
CA THR A 549 29.39 5.38 -16.21
C THR A 549 29.73 5.91 -17.59
N ALA A 550 30.61 5.22 -18.31
CA ALA A 550 30.94 5.51 -19.69
C ALA A 550 30.36 4.42 -20.60
N LYS A 551 29.95 4.79 -21.81
CA LYS A 551 29.24 3.92 -22.75
C LYS A 551 30.01 3.81 -24.06
N SER A 552 30.34 2.59 -24.48
CA SER A 552 30.88 2.27 -25.80
C SER A 552 29.85 1.44 -26.58
N SER A 553 29.54 1.81 -27.81
CA SER A 553 28.54 1.12 -28.64
C SER A 553 29.22 0.33 -29.74
N VAL A 554 28.91 -0.95 -29.86
CA VAL A 554 29.52 -1.90 -30.81
C VAL A 554 28.45 -2.44 -31.74
N LEU A 555 28.68 -2.35 -33.04
CA LEU A 555 27.86 -3.02 -34.06
C LEU A 555 28.39 -4.43 -34.27
N VAL A 556 27.56 -5.43 -34.00
CA VAL A 556 27.82 -6.85 -34.20
C VAL A 556 27.32 -7.23 -35.60
N ASN A 557 28.22 -7.68 -36.46
CA ASN A 557 27.80 -8.12 -37.79
C ASN A 557 27.30 -9.58 -37.75
N PRO A 558 26.27 -9.93 -38.53
CA PRO A 558 25.90 -11.33 -38.75
C PRO A 558 27.04 -12.05 -39.47
N LEU A 559 27.34 -13.24 -38.98
CA LEU A 559 28.43 -14.08 -39.47
C LEU A 559 27.82 -15.21 -40.29
N VAL A 560 28.13 -15.25 -41.57
CA VAL A 560 27.75 -16.36 -42.46
C VAL A 560 28.92 -17.33 -42.48
N THR A 561 28.83 -18.43 -41.74
CA THR A 561 29.91 -19.43 -41.66
C THR A 561 29.92 -20.40 -42.85
N ASP A 562 28.82 -20.49 -43.60
CA ASP A 562 28.72 -21.27 -44.83
C ASP A 562 27.65 -20.67 -45.77
N PRO A 563 28.05 -19.91 -46.81
CA PRO A 563 27.12 -19.34 -47.79
C PRO A 563 26.37 -20.38 -48.63
N ALA A 564 26.92 -21.60 -48.74
CA ALA A 564 26.40 -22.67 -49.60
C ALA A 564 25.43 -23.62 -48.87
N ALA A 565 25.46 -23.65 -47.54
CA ALA A 565 24.42 -24.26 -46.73
C ALA A 565 23.19 -23.34 -46.77
N GLY A 566 22.20 -23.64 -47.61
CA GLY A 566 20.98 -22.86 -47.79
C GLY A 566 20.15 -22.66 -46.51
N GLY A 567 20.64 -21.79 -45.62
CA GLY A 567 20.05 -21.51 -44.32
C GLY A 567 18.84 -20.59 -44.44
N ASN A 568 17.75 -20.95 -43.75
CA ASN A 568 16.58 -20.10 -43.55
C ASN A 568 17.00 -18.67 -43.16
N ALA A 569 16.29 -17.65 -43.66
CA ALA A 569 16.52 -16.23 -43.34
C ALA A 569 16.54 -15.90 -41.82
N ASN A 570 15.99 -16.80 -40.98
CA ASN A 570 16.05 -16.69 -39.52
C ASN A 570 17.40 -17.08 -38.90
N SER A 571 18.27 -17.82 -39.60
CA SER A 571 19.63 -18.18 -39.16
C SER A 571 20.65 -17.05 -39.33
N LEU A 572 20.31 -16.02 -40.13
CA LEU A 572 21.13 -14.81 -40.33
C LEU A 572 20.89 -13.72 -39.28
N LYS A 573 19.93 -13.89 -38.37
CA LYS A 573 19.69 -12.94 -37.28
C LYS A 573 20.63 -13.26 -36.12
N VAL A 574 21.50 -12.32 -35.80
CA VAL A 574 22.32 -12.36 -34.58
C VAL A 574 21.40 -12.25 -33.38
N ASP A 575 21.38 -13.27 -32.53
CA ASP A 575 20.75 -13.18 -31.22
C ASP A 575 21.62 -12.31 -30.30
N ILE A 576 21.32 -11.02 -30.29
CA ILE A 576 22.06 -10.01 -29.53
C ILE A 576 22.03 -10.30 -28.01
N SER A 577 21.06 -11.08 -27.51
CA SER A 577 20.99 -11.47 -26.10
C SER A 577 22.03 -12.53 -25.74
N THR A 578 22.30 -13.46 -26.67
CA THR A 578 23.38 -14.43 -26.56
C THR A 578 24.74 -13.73 -26.69
N GLU A 579 24.86 -12.80 -27.64
CA GLU A 579 26.07 -11.98 -27.80
C GLU A 579 26.38 -11.08 -26.60
N SER A 580 25.34 -10.53 -25.97
CA SER A 580 25.49 -9.75 -24.76
C SER A 580 26.10 -10.55 -23.60
N ARG A 581 25.77 -11.84 -23.50
CA ARG A 581 26.39 -12.73 -22.51
C ARG A 581 27.83 -13.06 -22.86
N ALA A 582 28.11 -13.29 -24.15
CA ALA A 582 29.47 -13.53 -24.62
C ALA A 582 30.38 -12.31 -24.36
N ALA A 583 29.89 -11.10 -24.61
CA ALA A 583 30.61 -9.85 -24.32
C ALA A 583 30.84 -9.59 -22.82
N GLY A 584 29.94 -10.04 -21.96
CA GLY A 584 30.08 -9.98 -20.50
C GLY A 584 30.83 -11.17 -19.88
N SER A 585 31.39 -12.06 -20.70
CA SER A 585 32.05 -13.27 -20.21
C SER A 585 33.41 -12.99 -19.56
N ARG A 586 33.86 -13.93 -18.73
CA ARG A 586 35.19 -13.88 -18.11
C ARG A 586 36.31 -13.86 -19.16
N GLU A 587 36.13 -14.57 -20.27
CA GLU A 587 37.10 -14.62 -21.37
C GLU A 587 37.35 -13.23 -21.98
N VAL A 588 36.27 -12.46 -22.22
CA VAL A 588 36.38 -11.07 -22.71
C VAL A 588 36.97 -10.16 -21.63
N ALA A 589 36.61 -10.34 -20.36
CA ALA A 589 37.15 -9.56 -19.26
C ALA A 589 38.65 -9.79 -19.03
N ASP A 590 39.12 -11.03 -19.14
CA ASP A 590 40.55 -11.39 -19.06
C ASP A 590 41.32 -10.76 -20.22
N LYS A 591 40.80 -10.88 -21.44
CA LYS A 591 41.41 -10.26 -22.62
C LYS A 591 41.47 -8.72 -22.51
N ALA A 592 40.41 -8.11 -21.99
CA ALA A 592 40.38 -6.67 -21.74
C ALA A 592 41.38 -6.26 -20.64
N ALA A 593 41.50 -7.06 -19.58
CA ALA A 593 42.48 -6.83 -18.51
C ALA A 593 43.92 -6.92 -19.03
N ASP A 594 44.22 -7.88 -19.91
CA ASP A 594 45.54 -8.01 -20.53
C ASP A 594 45.87 -6.83 -21.44
N ASN A 595 44.90 -6.38 -22.26
CA ASN A 595 45.06 -5.20 -23.09
C ASN A 595 45.33 -3.94 -22.22
N LEU A 596 44.57 -3.75 -21.14
CA LEU A 596 44.75 -2.63 -20.21
C LEU A 596 46.08 -2.67 -19.44
N ARG A 597 46.57 -3.87 -19.10
CA ARG A 597 47.90 -4.06 -18.48
C ARG A 597 49.01 -3.72 -19.48
N SER A 598 48.89 -4.17 -20.72
CA SER A 598 49.87 -3.92 -21.78
C SER A 598 49.97 -2.43 -22.15
N GLU A 599 48.87 -1.70 -22.05
CA GLU A 599 48.80 -0.26 -22.29
C GLU A 599 49.22 0.58 -21.06
N GLY A 600 49.53 -0.06 -19.92
CA GLY A 600 49.94 0.61 -18.68
C GLY A 600 48.83 1.40 -17.99
N VAL A 601 47.56 1.12 -18.30
CA VAL A 601 46.38 1.86 -17.81
C VAL A 601 46.01 1.45 -16.38
N ASP A 602 46.11 0.15 -16.07
CA ASP A 602 45.90 -0.41 -14.73
C ASP A 602 46.64 -1.76 -14.60
N THR A 603 47.45 -1.92 -13.56
CA THR A 603 48.28 -3.11 -13.32
C THR A 603 47.76 -3.97 -12.16
N ASP A 604 46.54 -3.71 -11.70
CA ASP A 604 45.96 -4.47 -10.58
C ASP A 604 45.83 -5.98 -10.93
N SER A 605 46.27 -6.81 -10.00
CA SER A 605 46.13 -8.27 -10.06
C SER A 605 44.66 -8.73 -10.10
N LYS A 606 43.74 -7.93 -9.54
CA LYS A 606 42.29 -8.21 -9.50
C LYS A 606 41.47 -7.47 -10.57
N LEU A 607 42.13 -6.99 -11.63
CA LEU A 607 41.49 -6.20 -12.67
C LEU A 607 40.36 -6.94 -13.38
N THR A 608 40.49 -8.25 -13.66
CA THR A 608 39.43 -9.05 -14.28
C THR A 608 38.15 -9.02 -13.45
N ASP A 609 38.23 -9.34 -12.15
CA ASP A 609 37.06 -9.38 -11.26
C ASP A 609 36.43 -7.98 -11.13
N LYS A 610 37.27 -6.93 -11.12
CA LYS A 610 36.82 -5.54 -11.12
C LYS A 610 36.08 -5.17 -12.41
N LEU A 611 36.59 -5.57 -13.58
CA LEU A 611 35.94 -5.34 -14.88
C LEU A 611 34.61 -6.11 -14.96
N MET A 612 34.58 -7.37 -14.53
CA MET A 612 33.34 -8.16 -14.51
C MET A 612 32.26 -7.52 -13.65
N ASN A 613 32.61 -6.99 -12.48
CA ASN A 613 31.65 -6.37 -11.56
C ASN A 613 31.23 -4.95 -11.96
N SER A 614 32.06 -4.23 -12.71
CA SER A 614 31.80 -2.84 -13.12
C SER A 614 31.20 -2.70 -14.52
N THR A 615 31.18 -3.78 -15.30
CA THR A 615 30.73 -3.80 -16.69
C THR A 615 29.32 -4.33 -16.79
N LYS A 616 28.45 -3.55 -17.43
CA LYS A 616 27.10 -3.93 -17.80
C LYS A 616 26.98 -3.87 -19.31
N VAL A 617 26.70 -5.02 -19.92
CA VAL A 617 26.42 -5.11 -21.35
C VAL A 617 24.92 -5.04 -21.55
N VAL A 618 24.46 -4.06 -22.32
CA VAL A 618 23.04 -3.81 -22.61
C VAL A 618 22.77 -4.11 -24.08
N PRO A 619 21.95 -5.12 -24.39
CA PRO A 619 21.49 -5.34 -25.76
C PRO A 619 20.45 -4.27 -26.14
N THR A 620 20.58 -3.69 -27.33
CA THR A 620 19.54 -2.79 -27.86
C THR A 620 18.56 -3.60 -28.71
N SER A 621 17.35 -3.79 -28.19
CA SER A 621 16.25 -4.56 -28.80
C SER A 621 16.11 -4.24 -30.31
N GLN A 622 16.05 -5.28 -31.14
CA GLN A 622 15.85 -5.19 -32.60
C GLN A 622 16.99 -4.59 -33.42
N THR A 623 18.12 -4.24 -32.82
CA THR A 623 19.32 -3.77 -33.53
C THR A 623 20.49 -4.71 -33.29
N ALA A 624 21.40 -4.84 -34.26
CA ALA A 624 22.63 -5.60 -34.08
C ALA A 624 23.68 -4.81 -33.27
N VAL A 625 23.24 -3.97 -32.33
CA VAL A 625 24.08 -3.04 -31.56
C VAL A 625 24.11 -3.47 -30.09
N LEU A 626 25.33 -3.50 -29.56
CA LEU A 626 25.65 -3.85 -28.20
C LEU A 626 26.20 -2.62 -27.48
N ASP A 627 25.59 -2.23 -26.37
CA ASP A 627 26.09 -1.14 -25.54
C ASP A 627 26.87 -1.69 -24.35
N ILE A 628 28.11 -1.26 -24.20
CA ILE A 628 29.00 -1.67 -23.11
C ILE A 628 29.15 -0.48 -22.18
N GLU A 629 28.54 -0.59 -21.00
CA GLU A 629 28.55 0.43 -19.97
C GLU A 629 29.48 0.01 -18.84
N VAL A 630 30.51 0.81 -18.55
CA VAL A 630 31.44 0.55 -17.44
C VAL A 630 31.35 1.67 -16.42
N SER A 631 31.21 1.31 -15.14
CA SER A 631 31.10 2.27 -14.03
C SER A 631 32.34 2.23 -13.13
N ASP A 632 33.05 3.35 -13.02
CA ASP A 632 34.20 3.51 -12.10
C ASP A 632 34.11 4.84 -11.34
N SER A 633 34.85 4.94 -10.24
CA SER A 633 35.13 6.17 -9.48
C SER A 633 35.81 7.28 -10.29
N ASN A 634 36.48 6.94 -11.40
CA ASN A 634 37.19 7.89 -12.26
C ASN A 634 36.61 7.90 -13.69
N ALA A 635 36.17 9.08 -14.15
CA ALA A 635 35.57 9.28 -15.47
C ALA A 635 36.48 8.89 -16.66
N LYS A 636 37.81 9.06 -16.54
CA LYS A 636 38.74 8.66 -17.59
C LYS A 636 38.90 7.14 -17.64
N ARG A 637 39.02 6.50 -16.47
CA ARG A 637 39.17 5.04 -16.39
C ARG A 637 37.91 4.32 -16.85
N SER A 638 36.72 4.81 -16.51
CA SER A 638 35.48 4.18 -16.97
C SER A 638 35.35 4.20 -18.50
N ALA A 639 35.75 5.28 -19.16
CA ALA A 639 35.80 5.35 -20.63
C ALA A 639 36.86 4.40 -21.23
N GLN A 640 38.06 4.36 -20.64
CA GLN A 640 39.13 3.46 -21.08
C GLN A 640 38.73 1.99 -20.94
N TYR A 641 38.13 1.60 -19.82
CA TYR A 641 37.65 0.23 -19.60
C TYR A 641 36.51 -0.14 -20.56
N ALA A 642 35.53 0.75 -20.79
CA ALA A 642 34.45 0.50 -21.74
C ALA A 642 34.98 0.28 -23.17
N ASN A 643 35.98 1.06 -23.58
CA ASN A 643 36.62 0.89 -24.88
C ASN A 643 37.47 -0.39 -24.96
N ALA A 644 38.20 -0.72 -23.90
CA ALA A 644 39.00 -1.95 -23.83
C ALA A 644 38.13 -3.20 -23.92
N ILE A 645 36.99 -3.24 -23.23
CA ILE A 645 36.06 -4.37 -23.28
C ILE A 645 35.40 -4.47 -24.66
N ALA A 646 34.99 -3.35 -25.26
CA ALA A 646 34.47 -3.33 -26.63
C ALA A 646 35.45 -3.92 -27.63
N LYS A 647 36.73 -3.56 -27.52
CA LYS A 647 37.80 -4.06 -28.39
C LYS A 647 38.09 -5.54 -28.13
N ALA A 648 38.20 -5.94 -26.86
CA ALA A 648 38.44 -7.31 -26.45
C ALA A 648 37.31 -8.26 -26.90
N TYR A 649 36.05 -7.83 -26.82
CA TYR A 649 34.92 -8.61 -27.32
C TYR A 649 35.04 -8.88 -28.83
N LEU A 650 35.37 -7.85 -29.62
CA LEU A 650 35.56 -8.00 -31.06
C LEU A 650 36.75 -8.90 -31.40
N GLU A 651 37.83 -8.84 -30.63
CA GLU A 651 39.00 -9.70 -30.80
C GLU A 651 38.70 -11.17 -30.47
N VAL A 652 38.06 -11.44 -29.32
CA VAL A 652 37.64 -12.80 -28.93
C VAL A 652 36.72 -13.39 -29.99
N ARG A 653 35.72 -12.61 -30.43
CA ARG A 653 34.81 -13.01 -31.51
C ARG A 653 35.56 -13.31 -32.82
N GLN A 654 36.49 -12.46 -33.21
CA GLN A 654 37.31 -12.66 -34.41
C GLN A 654 38.19 -13.91 -34.31
N ASN A 655 38.76 -14.19 -33.14
CA ASN A 655 39.61 -15.36 -32.93
C ASN A 655 38.80 -16.66 -32.98
N ASN A 656 37.65 -16.71 -32.29
CA ASN A 656 36.74 -17.86 -32.33
C ASN A 656 36.28 -18.16 -33.76
N LEU A 657 36.08 -17.13 -34.58
CA LEU A 657 35.76 -17.29 -36.00
C LEU A 657 36.91 -17.84 -36.82
N LYS A 658 38.12 -17.30 -36.65
CA LYS A 658 39.32 -17.82 -37.33
C LYS A 658 39.55 -19.28 -36.98
N GLU A 659 39.35 -19.66 -35.72
CA GLU A 659 39.45 -21.04 -35.27
C GLU A 659 38.37 -21.92 -35.91
N THR A 660 37.11 -21.48 -35.89
CA THR A 660 35.99 -22.20 -36.53
C THR A 660 36.20 -22.39 -38.04
N ILE A 661 36.69 -21.36 -38.74
CA ILE A 661 37.03 -21.43 -40.17
C ILE A 661 38.18 -22.40 -40.38
N THR A 662 39.24 -22.33 -39.57
CA THR A 662 40.41 -23.20 -39.67
C THR A 662 40.02 -24.66 -39.46
N ASP A 663 39.19 -24.95 -38.46
CA ASP A 663 38.66 -26.29 -38.20
C ASP A 663 37.77 -26.80 -39.33
N SER A 664 36.94 -25.93 -39.90
CA SER A 664 36.07 -26.26 -41.03
C SER A 664 36.88 -26.56 -42.30
N VAL A 665 37.91 -25.75 -42.58
CA VAL A 665 38.86 -25.98 -43.68
C VAL A 665 39.62 -27.29 -43.46
N LYS A 666 40.10 -27.56 -42.23
CA LYS A 666 40.80 -28.80 -41.90
C LYS A 666 39.94 -30.04 -42.09
N LYS A 667 38.65 -29.97 -41.73
CA LYS A 667 37.68 -31.06 -41.97
C LYS A 667 37.44 -31.28 -43.46
N LEU A 668 37.29 -30.21 -44.25
CA LEU A 668 37.14 -30.29 -45.70
C LEU A 668 38.40 -30.87 -46.36
N ASP A 669 39.59 -30.44 -45.93
CA ASP A 669 40.87 -30.96 -46.44
C ASP A 669 41.03 -32.45 -46.14
N ALA A 670 40.62 -32.92 -44.96
CA ALA A 670 40.60 -34.34 -44.63
C ALA A 670 39.62 -35.14 -45.52
N GLN A 671 38.43 -34.60 -45.79
CA GLN A 671 37.44 -35.23 -46.68
C GLN A 671 37.92 -35.27 -48.14
N ILE A 672 38.52 -34.18 -48.62
CA ILE A 672 39.11 -34.12 -49.97
C ILE A 672 40.20 -35.18 -50.09
N LYS A 673 41.11 -35.27 -49.10
CA LYS A 673 42.18 -36.26 -49.10
C LYS A 673 41.66 -37.70 -49.10
N GLN A 674 40.63 -38.00 -48.30
CA GLN A 674 40.01 -39.33 -48.28
C GLN A 674 39.43 -39.70 -49.65
N LEU A 675 38.69 -38.78 -50.28
CA LEU A 675 38.11 -39.01 -51.61
C LEU A 675 39.19 -39.15 -52.69
N GLU A 676 40.30 -38.41 -52.59
CA GLU A 676 41.44 -38.54 -53.50
C GLU A 676 42.16 -39.89 -53.34
N ASP A 677 42.30 -40.40 -52.11
CA ASP A 677 42.92 -41.71 -51.84
C ASP A 677 42.00 -42.87 -52.28
N GLU A 678 40.68 -42.72 -52.16
CA GLU A 678 39.68 -43.66 -52.70
C GLU A 678 39.68 -43.70 -54.24
N ASP A 679 39.79 -42.55 -54.92
CA ASP A 679 39.86 -42.47 -56.39
C ASP A 679 41.18 -43.10 -56.92
N LYS A 680 42.30 -42.96 -56.19
CA LYS A 680 43.58 -43.61 -56.54
C LYS A 680 43.53 -45.13 -56.43
N ASN A 681 42.85 -45.68 -55.43
CA ASN A 681 42.75 -47.12 -55.24
C ASN A 681 41.78 -47.80 -56.23
N ASN A 682 40.81 -47.05 -56.78
CA ASN A 682 39.75 -47.57 -57.65
C ASN A 682 39.95 -47.32 -59.15
N ASN A 683 41.11 -46.84 -59.60
CA ASN A 683 41.45 -46.67 -61.02
C ASN A 683 40.43 -45.83 -61.84
N GLY A 684 39.88 -44.75 -61.27
CA GLY A 684 38.98 -43.87 -62.05
C GLY A 684 38.32 -42.68 -61.34
N ASN A 685 37.80 -41.75 -62.16
CA ASN A 685 37.32 -40.38 -61.83
C ASN A 685 35.97 -40.30 -61.07
N ALA A 686 35.59 -41.31 -60.29
CA ALA A 686 34.25 -41.43 -59.70
C ALA A 686 33.89 -40.27 -58.76
N ASN A 687 34.86 -39.66 -58.08
CA ASN A 687 34.62 -38.56 -57.12
C ASN A 687 35.09 -37.17 -57.60
N SER A 688 35.59 -37.05 -58.83
CA SER A 688 36.12 -35.78 -59.40
C SER A 688 35.19 -34.57 -59.28
N ALA A 689 33.88 -34.77 -59.51
CA ALA A 689 32.87 -33.72 -59.35
C ALA A 689 32.68 -33.31 -57.87
N LYS A 690 32.69 -34.27 -56.94
CA LYS A 690 32.58 -34.01 -55.49
C LYS A 690 33.83 -33.31 -54.96
N ILE A 691 35.02 -33.72 -55.41
CA ILE A 691 36.29 -33.07 -55.05
C ILE A 691 36.29 -31.61 -55.50
N SER A 692 35.84 -31.34 -56.74
CA SER A 692 35.71 -29.98 -57.25
C SER A 692 34.71 -29.14 -56.44
N GLN A 693 33.58 -29.73 -56.06
CA GLN A 693 32.57 -29.08 -55.20
C GLN A 693 33.11 -28.77 -53.78
N MET A 694 33.87 -29.68 -53.18
CA MET A 694 34.46 -29.47 -51.85
C MET A 694 35.59 -28.43 -51.87
N ARG A 695 36.39 -28.39 -52.95
CA ARG A 695 37.41 -27.35 -53.17
C ARG A 695 36.77 -25.97 -53.35
N GLU A 696 35.66 -25.90 -54.08
CA GLU A 696 34.90 -24.65 -54.22
C GLU A 696 34.33 -24.18 -52.87
N ARG A 697 33.72 -25.09 -52.09
CA ARG A 697 33.23 -24.79 -50.74
C ARG A 697 34.36 -24.33 -49.79
N ARG A 698 35.54 -24.95 -49.88
CA ARG A 698 36.74 -24.55 -49.13
C ARG A 698 37.14 -23.12 -49.47
N ASN A 699 37.24 -22.78 -50.75
CA ASN A 699 37.61 -21.44 -51.20
C ASN A 699 36.58 -20.39 -50.74
N GLN A 700 35.29 -20.71 -50.78
CA GLN A 700 34.22 -19.81 -50.31
C GLN A 700 34.29 -19.55 -48.80
N ILE A 701 34.54 -20.59 -47.99
CA ILE A 701 34.72 -20.44 -46.53
C ILE A 701 35.98 -19.62 -46.22
N GLN A 702 37.07 -19.82 -46.98
CA GLN A 702 38.32 -19.08 -46.79
C GLN A 702 38.21 -17.58 -47.16
N LEU A 703 37.30 -17.22 -48.07
CA LEU A 703 37.01 -15.84 -48.47
C LEU A 703 35.99 -15.14 -47.55
N THR A 704 35.43 -15.85 -46.57
CA THR A 704 34.45 -15.28 -45.63
C THR A 704 35.10 -14.24 -44.73
N SER A 705 34.48 -13.07 -44.61
CA SER A 705 34.99 -11.98 -43.76
C SER A 705 35.09 -12.41 -42.30
N THR A 706 36.27 -12.26 -41.70
CA THR A 706 36.53 -12.56 -40.28
C THR A 706 36.25 -11.35 -39.36
N VAL A 707 35.69 -10.27 -39.90
CA VAL A 707 35.42 -9.04 -39.13
C VAL A 707 34.15 -9.22 -38.29
N GLY A 708 34.34 -9.48 -36.98
CA GLY A 708 33.25 -9.76 -36.03
C GLY A 708 32.30 -8.60 -35.74
N GLY A 709 32.66 -7.37 -36.15
CA GLY A 709 31.88 -6.15 -35.91
C GLY A 709 32.76 -4.91 -35.97
N ARG A 710 32.20 -3.76 -35.57
CA ARG A 710 32.96 -2.50 -35.42
C ARG A 710 32.47 -1.69 -34.23
N VAL A 711 33.35 -0.93 -33.60
CA VAL A 711 32.96 0.08 -32.62
C VAL A 711 32.25 1.21 -33.36
N LEU A 712 30.99 1.46 -33.03
CA LEU A 712 30.16 2.52 -33.62
C LEU A 712 30.43 3.86 -32.95
N THR A 713 30.66 3.85 -31.65
CA THR A 713 30.96 5.05 -30.87
C THR A 713 31.85 4.68 -29.71
N GLU A 714 33.03 5.32 -29.64
CA GLU A 714 33.94 5.16 -28.51
C GLU A 714 33.39 5.88 -27.27
N ALA A 715 33.60 5.27 -26.11
CA ALA A 715 33.28 5.86 -24.84
C ALA A 715 34.12 7.09 -24.59
N GLN A 716 33.46 8.21 -24.32
CA GLN A 716 34.10 9.44 -23.86
C GLN A 716 33.97 9.58 -22.34
N PRO A 717 34.95 10.24 -21.68
CA PRO A 717 34.88 10.50 -20.24
C PRO A 717 33.60 11.29 -19.90
N PRO A 718 32.68 10.75 -19.10
CA PRO A 718 31.44 11.42 -18.78
C PRO A 718 31.72 12.69 -17.96
N LYS A 719 31.14 13.82 -18.38
CA LYS A 719 31.31 15.13 -17.71
C LYS A 719 30.58 15.24 -16.37
N LYS A 720 29.67 14.32 -16.06
CA LYS A 720 28.85 14.29 -14.84
C LYS A 720 28.76 12.86 -14.30
N ALA A 721 28.81 12.72 -12.98
CA ALA A 721 28.57 11.44 -12.32
C ALA A 721 27.12 10.95 -12.57
N THR A 722 26.94 9.64 -12.68
CA THR A 722 25.67 9.00 -13.05
C THR A 722 24.67 8.90 -11.90
N GLY A 723 25.02 9.35 -10.69
CA GLY A 723 24.14 9.38 -9.52
C GLY A 723 23.10 10.50 -9.53
N LEU A 724 22.07 10.38 -8.69
CA LEU A 724 21.18 11.50 -8.38
C LEU A 724 22.05 12.63 -7.79
N GLY A 725 22.17 13.77 -8.47
CA GLY A 725 22.93 14.91 -7.94
C GLY A 725 22.43 15.36 -6.56
N HIS A 726 23.29 16.03 -5.79
CA HIS A 726 23.06 16.42 -4.39
C HIS A 726 21.67 17.01 -4.08
N ARG A 727 21.10 17.74 -5.05
CA ARG A 727 19.75 18.34 -4.94
C ARG A 727 18.64 17.29 -4.94
N LYS A 728 18.76 16.24 -5.78
CA LYS A 728 17.76 15.17 -5.88
C LYS A 728 17.86 14.20 -4.69
N THR A 729 19.06 13.94 -4.17
CA THR A 729 19.26 13.16 -2.93
C THR A 729 18.76 13.92 -1.70
N ALA A 730 19.00 15.23 -1.61
CA ALA A 730 18.41 16.06 -0.55
C ALA A 730 16.88 16.07 -0.61
N LEU A 731 16.27 16.16 -1.80
CA LEU A 731 14.82 16.08 -1.96
C LEU A 731 14.25 14.73 -1.52
N ALA A 732 14.98 13.64 -1.82
CA ALA A 732 14.64 12.29 -1.33
C ALA A 732 14.78 12.17 0.19
N GLY A 733 15.78 12.82 0.80
CA GLY A 733 15.96 12.92 2.25
C GLY A 733 14.82 13.67 2.94
N VAL A 734 14.40 14.82 2.38
CA VAL A 734 13.24 15.58 2.87
C VAL A 734 11.96 14.77 2.74
N GLY A 735 11.75 14.12 1.60
CA GLY A 735 10.61 13.22 1.38
C GLY A 735 10.58 12.12 2.44
N THR A 736 11.66 11.36 2.55
CA THR A 736 11.76 10.26 3.53
C THR A 736 11.62 10.74 4.97
N GLY A 737 12.22 11.88 5.33
CA GLY A 737 12.14 12.47 6.67
C GLY A 737 10.76 13.00 7.05
N LEU A 738 10.04 13.60 6.09
CA LEU A 738 8.66 14.04 6.30
C LEU A 738 7.74 12.83 6.51
N LEU A 739 7.94 11.79 5.71
CA LEU A 739 7.19 10.55 5.79
C LEU A 739 7.44 9.80 7.11
N LEU A 740 8.71 9.66 7.51
CA LEU A 740 9.09 9.03 8.78
C LEU A 740 8.65 9.87 9.99
N GLY A 741 8.73 11.21 9.89
CA GLY A 741 8.34 12.11 10.96
C GLY A 741 6.84 12.08 11.25
N VAL A 742 6.00 12.01 10.21
CA VAL A 742 4.55 11.82 10.36
C VAL A 742 4.25 10.49 11.06
N LEU A 743 4.98 9.43 10.72
CA LEU A 743 4.83 8.12 11.34
C LEU A 743 5.24 8.13 12.82
N ILE A 744 6.40 8.70 13.17
CA ILE A 744 6.87 8.78 14.56
C ILE A 744 5.93 9.65 15.39
N ALA A 745 5.50 10.80 14.87
CA ALA A 745 4.51 11.66 15.51
C ALA A 745 3.20 10.89 15.81
N TYR A 746 2.76 10.06 14.88
CA TYR A 746 1.56 9.25 15.04
C TYR A 746 1.72 8.12 16.07
N VAL A 747 2.87 7.42 16.07
CA VAL A 747 3.17 6.36 17.04
C VAL A 747 3.32 6.95 18.44
N TYR A 748 4.02 8.08 18.57
CA TYR A 748 4.21 8.80 19.83
C TYR A 748 2.87 9.23 20.42
N ASP A 749 1.99 9.84 19.63
CA ASP A 749 0.65 10.22 20.08
C ASP A 749 -0.15 9.02 20.60
N ARG A 750 0.04 7.84 20.01
CA ARG A 750 -0.71 6.64 20.37
C ARG A 750 -0.15 5.88 21.58
N MET A 751 1.16 6.01 21.85
CA MET A 751 1.81 5.41 23.02
C MET A 751 1.60 6.21 24.31
N MET A 752 1.06 7.43 24.22
CA MET A 752 0.72 8.23 25.40
C MET A 752 -0.28 7.49 26.29
N ARG A 753 0.10 7.32 27.56
CA ARG A 753 -0.72 6.69 28.61
C ARG A 753 -1.77 7.64 29.19
N THR A 754 -1.62 8.93 28.96
CA THR A 754 -2.52 10.00 29.46
C THR A 754 -3.64 10.32 28.46
N VAL A 755 -4.69 11.01 28.93
CA VAL A 755 -5.81 11.46 28.10
C VAL A 755 -5.37 12.55 27.13
N GLY A 756 -4.58 13.54 27.59
CA GLY A 756 -3.94 14.58 26.78
C GLY A 756 -4.88 15.59 26.10
N TYR A 757 -6.04 15.18 25.59
CA TYR A 757 -7.00 16.05 24.91
C TYR A 757 -8.42 15.47 24.89
N SER A 758 -9.42 16.36 24.82
CA SER A 758 -10.85 16.00 24.89
C SER A 758 -11.33 14.98 23.84
N ASP A 759 -10.78 15.01 22.62
CA ASP A 759 -11.22 14.13 21.54
C ASP A 759 -10.83 12.65 21.77
N ARG A 760 -9.83 12.37 22.61
CA ARG A 760 -9.47 10.99 22.98
C ARG A 760 -10.53 10.30 23.84
N LEU A 761 -11.31 11.06 24.59
CA LEU A 761 -12.43 10.52 25.36
C LEU A 761 -13.60 10.12 24.44
N LYS A 762 -13.80 10.85 23.33
CA LYS A 762 -14.77 10.48 22.29
C LYS A 762 -14.36 9.18 21.56
N ASP A 763 -13.06 9.00 21.31
CA ASP A 763 -12.52 7.75 20.74
C ASP A 763 -12.78 6.52 21.63
N LEU A 764 -12.99 6.72 22.94
CA LEU A 764 -13.36 5.67 23.91
C LEU A 764 -14.88 5.43 23.96
N GLY A 765 -15.66 6.15 23.16
CA GLY A 765 -17.12 6.13 23.18
C GLY A 765 -17.72 6.77 24.44
N ILE A 766 -16.94 7.55 25.18
CA ILE A 766 -17.41 8.22 26.39
C ILE A 766 -18.12 9.52 25.96
N PRO A 767 -19.32 9.81 26.46
CA PRO A 767 -19.97 11.11 26.23
C PRO A 767 -19.16 12.22 26.92
N VAL A 768 -18.64 13.15 26.12
CA VAL A 768 -17.69 14.19 26.59
C VAL A 768 -18.29 15.58 26.42
N GLN A 769 -18.01 16.45 27.38
CA GLN A 769 -18.22 17.87 27.30
C GLN A 769 -16.89 18.59 27.55
N THR A 770 -16.55 19.56 26.70
CA THR A 770 -15.34 20.37 26.88
C THR A 770 -15.71 21.66 27.58
N VAL A 771 -15.11 21.93 28.72
CA VAL A 771 -15.25 23.21 29.44
C VAL A 771 -13.96 23.99 29.19
N ARG A 772 -14.06 25.16 28.54
CA ARG A 772 -12.90 25.99 28.20
C ARG A 772 -12.65 27.05 29.29
N PRO A 773 -11.39 27.41 29.55
CA PRO A 773 -11.03 28.29 30.67
C PRO A 773 -11.46 29.77 30.52
N ARG A 774 -12.05 30.19 29.40
CA ARG A 774 -12.36 31.62 29.13
C ARG A 774 -13.82 32.03 29.39
N SER A 775 -14.72 31.10 29.71
CA SER A 775 -16.15 31.37 29.97
C SER A 775 -16.77 30.30 30.90
N SER A 776 -16.19 30.15 32.11
CA SER A 776 -16.50 29.04 33.05
C SER A 776 -17.98 28.86 33.35
N ASP A 777 -18.74 29.96 33.42
CA ASP A 777 -20.13 29.98 33.90
C ASP A 777 -21.11 29.66 32.75
N GLU A 778 -20.80 30.07 31.52
CA GLU A 778 -21.60 29.78 30.33
C GLU A 778 -21.46 28.29 29.93
N ASP A 779 -20.26 27.72 30.11
CA ASP A 779 -19.99 26.30 29.83
C ASP A 779 -20.62 25.37 30.88
N THR A 780 -20.71 25.79 32.15
CA THR A 780 -21.46 25.05 33.18
C THR A 780 -22.97 25.17 32.97
N LEU A 781 -23.49 26.30 32.49
CA LEU A 781 -24.89 26.41 32.06
C LEU A 781 -25.20 25.49 30.86
N LEU A 782 -24.28 25.36 29.91
CA LEU A 782 -24.41 24.37 28.82
C LEU A 782 -24.38 22.92 29.33
N LEU A 783 -23.63 22.66 30.40
CA LEU A 783 -23.60 21.36 31.08
C LEU A 783 -24.94 21.08 31.78
N MET A 784 -25.47 22.06 32.52
CA MET A 784 -26.79 22.03 33.16
C MET A 784 -27.92 21.78 32.16
N ARG A 785 -27.88 22.43 31.00
CA ARG A 785 -28.83 22.19 29.90
C ARG A 785 -28.78 20.78 29.34
N ARG A 786 -27.59 20.15 29.31
CA ARG A 786 -27.39 18.80 28.77
C ARG A 786 -27.84 17.71 29.73
N ILE A 787 -27.67 17.91 31.04
CA ILE A 787 -28.21 17.00 32.05
C ILE A 787 -29.72 17.17 32.26
N GLY A 788 -30.37 18.07 31.51
CA GLY A 788 -31.83 18.27 31.55
C GLY A 788 -32.31 19.28 32.60
N SER A 789 -31.42 20.09 33.17
CA SER A 789 -31.75 21.11 34.19
C SER A 789 -31.25 22.51 33.78
N PRO A 790 -31.83 23.13 32.73
CA PRO A 790 -31.37 24.43 32.22
C PRO A 790 -31.44 25.57 33.24
N ASP A 791 -32.38 25.52 34.19
CA ASP A 791 -32.59 26.55 35.21
C ASP A 791 -31.84 26.27 36.53
N GLY A 792 -30.98 25.24 36.55
CA GLY A 792 -30.25 24.79 37.74
C GLY A 792 -31.14 24.21 38.85
N ASN A 793 -32.41 23.91 38.55
CA ASN A 793 -33.34 23.28 39.49
C ASN A 793 -33.33 21.76 39.30
N LEU A 794 -32.43 21.08 40.02
CA LEU A 794 -32.19 19.64 39.87
C LEU A 794 -33.43 18.80 40.20
N ARG A 795 -34.20 19.18 41.23
CA ARG A 795 -35.40 18.45 41.66
C ARG A 795 -36.53 18.50 40.62
N ALA A 796 -36.74 19.66 40.00
CA ALA A 796 -37.72 19.82 38.92
C ALA A 796 -37.38 18.97 37.68
N SER A 797 -36.10 18.66 37.49
CA SER A 797 -35.58 17.81 36.41
C SER A 797 -35.49 16.33 36.78
N ASN A 798 -36.07 15.90 37.91
CA ASN A 798 -36.02 14.51 38.40
C ASN A 798 -34.58 14.00 38.68
N ILE A 799 -33.67 14.91 39.02
CA ILE A 799 -32.29 14.64 39.42
C ILE A 799 -32.21 14.75 40.95
N SER A 800 -31.88 13.65 41.61
CA SER A 800 -31.79 13.57 43.07
C SER A 800 -30.47 14.13 43.62
N GLY A 801 -29.41 14.17 42.80
CA GLY A 801 -28.13 14.78 43.15
C GLY A 801 -27.11 14.74 42.02
N ILE A 802 -25.93 15.31 42.23
CA ILE A 802 -24.79 15.26 41.30
C ILE A 802 -23.59 14.71 42.06
N VAL A 803 -22.99 13.65 41.53
CA VAL A 803 -21.73 13.10 42.04
C VAL A 803 -20.58 13.55 41.16
N ILE A 804 -19.51 14.07 41.76
CA ILE A 804 -18.27 14.44 41.07
C ILE A 804 -17.19 13.42 41.44
N VAL A 805 -16.60 12.77 40.44
CA VAL A 805 -15.53 11.77 40.63
C VAL A 805 -14.38 12.09 39.70
N SER A 806 -13.17 12.28 40.22
CA SER A 806 -11.99 12.54 39.41
C SER A 806 -10.78 11.77 39.90
N ASP A 807 -9.87 11.47 38.97
CA ASP A 807 -8.52 10.99 39.28
C ASP A 807 -7.58 12.11 39.76
N SER A 808 -8.05 13.37 39.71
CA SER A 808 -7.34 14.54 40.22
C SER A 808 -8.24 15.31 41.19
N PRO A 809 -7.90 15.35 42.50
CA PRO A 809 -8.66 16.11 43.50
C PRO A 809 -8.80 17.60 43.12
N ALA A 810 -7.75 18.20 42.56
CA ALA A 810 -7.76 19.59 42.13
C ALA A 810 -8.82 19.88 41.04
N LEU A 811 -9.00 18.95 40.09
CA LEU A 811 -10.03 19.08 39.04
C LEU A 811 -11.44 18.88 39.58
N ALA A 812 -11.62 17.94 40.52
CA ALA A 812 -12.89 17.73 41.21
C ALA A 812 -13.31 18.98 42.00
N ASP A 813 -12.39 19.57 42.76
CA ASP A 813 -12.61 20.78 43.53
C ASP A 813 -12.88 22.01 42.65
N GLN A 814 -12.21 22.10 41.50
CA GLN A 814 -12.44 23.18 40.54
C GLN A 814 -13.86 23.11 39.97
N LEU A 815 -14.32 21.92 39.57
CA LEU A 815 -15.68 21.71 39.08
C LEU A 815 -16.72 21.93 40.19
N HIS A 816 -16.46 21.45 41.40
CA HIS A 816 -17.32 21.64 42.57
C HIS A 816 -17.55 23.12 42.86
N ARG A 817 -16.48 23.93 42.85
CA ARG A 817 -16.57 25.40 43.01
C ARG A 817 -17.31 26.09 41.87
N GLN A 818 -17.16 25.62 40.63
CA GLN A 818 -17.90 26.17 39.48
C GLN A 818 -19.40 25.90 39.63
N LEU A 819 -19.80 24.68 39.98
CA LEU A 819 -21.20 24.33 40.21
C LEU A 819 -21.82 25.15 41.35
N TYR A 820 -21.07 25.41 42.42
CA TYR A 820 -21.51 26.28 43.53
C TYR A 820 -21.86 27.70 43.08
N ARG A 821 -21.13 28.25 42.10
CA ARG A 821 -21.42 29.58 41.55
C ARG A 821 -22.61 29.59 40.58
N THR A 822 -22.89 28.46 39.93
CA THR A 822 -23.87 28.38 38.84
C THR A 822 -25.27 27.99 39.33
N ILE A 823 -25.34 27.14 40.37
CA ILE A 823 -26.61 26.67 40.92
C ILE A 823 -27.18 27.74 41.88
N PRO A 824 -28.46 28.15 41.74
CA PRO A 824 -29.05 29.16 42.62
C PRO A 824 -29.03 28.73 44.10
N SER A 825 -28.75 29.68 44.99
CA SER A 825 -28.70 29.46 46.45
C SER A 825 -29.99 28.81 46.96
N GLY A 826 -29.86 27.73 47.73
CA GLY A 826 -30.98 26.98 48.31
C GLY A 826 -31.58 25.89 47.42
N LYS A 827 -31.07 25.69 46.18
CA LYS A 827 -31.54 24.62 45.27
C LYS A 827 -30.66 23.37 45.25
N ALA A 828 -29.47 23.42 45.84
CA ALA A 828 -28.62 22.26 46.04
C ALA A 828 -27.79 22.39 47.32
N TYR A 829 -27.52 21.26 47.99
CA TYR A 829 -26.64 21.17 49.14
C TYR A 829 -25.28 20.61 48.72
N PHE A 830 -24.19 21.33 48.98
CA PHE A 830 -22.83 20.94 48.58
C PHE A 830 -22.12 20.26 49.75
N THR A 831 -21.53 19.09 49.51
CA THR A 831 -20.79 18.33 50.53
C THR A 831 -19.60 17.60 49.92
N ASP A 832 -18.58 17.36 50.74
CA ASP A 832 -17.43 16.53 50.39
C ASP A 832 -17.53 15.14 51.04
N TYR A 833 -16.83 14.16 50.48
CA TYR A 833 -16.83 12.79 50.97
C TYR A 833 -16.45 12.64 52.46
N PRO A 834 -15.42 13.33 53.01
CA PRO A 834 -15.05 13.19 54.42
C PRO A 834 -16.15 13.62 55.41
N ALA A 835 -17.00 14.57 55.01
CA ALA A 835 -18.15 14.98 55.80
C ALA A 835 -19.30 13.95 55.71
N LEU A 836 -19.47 13.36 54.52
CA LEU A 836 -20.51 12.38 54.23
C LEU A 836 -20.19 10.99 54.80
N SER A 837 -18.91 10.60 54.88
CA SER A 837 -18.48 9.27 55.30
C SER A 837 -18.94 8.92 56.71
N LYS A 838 -18.92 9.89 57.64
CA LYS A 838 -19.43 9.73 59.03
C LYS A 838 -20.93 9.44 59.08
N VAL A 839 -21.69 9.97 58.12
CA VAL A 839 -23.13 9.73 58.00
C VAL A 839 -23.40 8.36 57.36
N LEU A 840 -22.59 7.99 56.37
CA LEU A 840 -22.66 6.70 55.68
C LEU A 840 -22.26 5.50 56.55
N GLU A 841 -21.63 5.73 57.71
CA GLU A 841 -21.41 4.67 58.72
C GLU A 841 -22.74 4.18 59.34
N HIS A 842 -23.76 5.03 59.39
CA HIS A 842 -25.02 4.76 60.08
C HIS A 842 -26.22 4.61 59.14
N TYR A 843 -26.12 5.12 57.90
CA TYR A 843 -27.21 5.14 56.92
C TYR A 843 -26.73 4.68 55.55
N SER A 844 -27.61 4.04 54.77
CA SER A 844 -27.26 3.66 53.40
C SER A 844 -27.20 4.88 52.47
N PRO A 845 -26.35 4.87 51.42
CA PRO A 845 -26.26 5.97 50.46
C PRO A 845 -27.62 6.40 49.88
N GLU A 846 -28.50 5.45 49.63
CA GLU A 846 -29.84 5.66 49.07
C GLU A 846 -30.73 6.38 50.09
N GLN A 847 -30.69 5.95 51.36
CA GLN A 847 -31.46 6.57 52.46
C GLN A 847 -31.03 8.03 52.71
N VAL A 848 -29.74 8.34 52.59
CA VAL A 848 -29.22 9.71 52.79
C VAL A 848 -29.68 10.64 51.67
N ILE A 849 -29.78 10.14 50.43
CA ILE A 849 -30.22 10.94 49.29
C ILE A 849 -31.76 11.09 49.28
N GLU A 850 -32.50 10.05 49.65
CA GLU A 850 -33.98 10.10 49.71
C GLU A 850 -34.51 10.93 50.89
N SER A 851 -33.79 10.97 52.02
CA SER A 851 -34.19 11.74 53.21
C SER A 851 -33.98 13.25 53.08
N ASN A 852 -33.18 13.70 52.11
CA ASN A 852 -32.92 15.12 51.89
C ASN A 852 -33.95 15.72 50.92
N GLU A 853 -34.64 16.78 51.36
CA GLU A 853 -35.57 17.53 50.50
C GLU A 853 -34.84 18.37 49.43
N ILE A 854 -33.56 18.67 49.62
CA ILE A 854 -32.75 19.45 48.69
C ILE A 854 -31.73 18.51 48.00
N PRO A 855 -31.63 18.52 46.67
CA PRO A 855 -30.66 17.71 45.93
C PRO A 855 -29.22 17.95 46.39
N MET A 856 -28.41 16.90 46.52
CA MET A 856 -27.02 17.03 46.97
C MET A 856 -26.02 17.05 45.80
N VAL A 857 -25.00 17.89 45.89
CA VAL A 857 -23.80 17.85 45.05
C VAL A 857 -22.66 17.32 45.91
N ILE A 858 -22.15 16.14 45.55
CA ILE A 858 -21.19 15.39 46.35
C ILE A 858 -19.85 15.32 45.62
N ASN A 859 -18.80 15.85 46.25
CA ASN A 859 -17.43 15.69 45.78
C ASN A 859 -16.83 14.40 46.35
N LEU A 860 -16.60 13.41 45.48
CA LEU A 860 -15.99 12.11 45.79
C LEU A 860 -14.57 12.01 45.24
N ALA A 861 -13.82 13.12 45.16
CA ALA A 861 -12.37 13.13 44.86
C ALA A 861 -11.70 11.90 45.49
N ASP A 862 -10.88 11.15 44.73
CA ASP A 862 -10.28 9.78 44.89
C ASP A 862 -10.17 9.10 46.30
N GLU A 863 -11.09 9.37 47.21
CA GLU A 863 -11.09 9.07 48.63
C GLU A 863 -12.19 8.06 48.99
N ALA A 864 -13.17 7.87 48.10
CA ALA A 864 -14.30 6.97 48.30
C ALA A 864 -14.06 5.57 47.71
N PRO A 865 -14.40 4.47 48.40
CA PRO A 865 -14.35 3.13 47.83
C PRO A 865 -15.30 2.99 46.65
N LEU A 866 -14.90 2.25 45.61
CA LEU A 866 -15.65 2.06 44.36
C LEU A 866 -17.11 1.60 44.57
N SER A 867 -17.37 0.78 45.58
CA SER A 867 -18.73 0.33 45.93
C SER A 867 -19.64 1.48 46.40
N THR A 868 -19.08 2.42 47.16
CA THR A 868 -19.80 3.60 47.67
C THR A 868 -20.05 4.60 46.56
N LEU A 869 -19.05 4.79 45.70
CA LEU A 869 -19.15 5.63 44.51
C LEU A 869 -20.28 5.19 43.58
N LEU A 870 -20.37 3.89 43.27
CA LEU A 870 -21.40 3.37 42.37
C LEU A 870 -22.81 3.54 42.94
N ARG A 871 -23.00 3.24 44.24
CA ARG A 871 -24.29 3.42 44.92
C ARG A 871 -24.72 4.87 45.00
N LEU A 872 -23.80 5.78 45.35
CA LEU A 872 -24.09 7.22 45.34
C LEU A 872 -24.40 7.74 43.94
N SER A 873 -23.68 7.26 42.92
CA SER A 873 -23.92 7.64 41.52
C SER A 873 -25.30 7.19 41.05
N GLU A 874 -25.72 5.98 41.43
CA GLU A 874 -27.04 5.42 41.12
C GLU A 874 -28.17 6.20 41.80
N ALA A 875 -28.01 6.49 43.10
CA ALA A 875 -28.98 7.25 43.88
C ALA A 875 -29.09 8.72 43.43
N CYS A 876 -27.98 9.35 43.04
CA CYS A 876 -27.97 10.74 42.55
C CYS A 876 -28.48 10.89 41.11
N ARG A 877 -28.40 9.83 40.29
CA ARG A 877 -28.76 9.79 38.85
C ARG A 877 -27.86 10.60 37.90
N VAL A 878 -26.95 11.44 38.40
CA VAL A 878 -25.97 12.16 37.57
C VAL A 878 -24.55 11.97 38.15
N CYS A 879 -23.62 11.55 37.30
CA CYS A 879 -22.21 11.38 37.62
C CYS A 879 -21.34 12.18 36.64
N LEU A 880 -20.60 13.15 37.17
CA LEU A 880 -19.69 14.02 36.42
C LEU A 880 -18.24 13.63 36.70
N VAL A 881 -17.49 13.34 35.64
CA VAL A 881 -16.09 12.92 35.76
C VAL A 881 -15.21 13.99 35.13
N PRO A 882 -14.62 14.93 35.90
CA PRO A 882 -13.67 15.88 35.34
C PRO A 882 -12.33 15.18 35.04
N VAL A 883 -11.79 15.45 33.87
CA VAL A 883 -10.61 14.80 33.28
C VAL A 883 -9.69 15.87 32.70
N GLY A 884 -8.40 15.85 33.05
CA GLY A 884 -7.39 16.77 32.55
C GLY A 884 -6.47 16.18 31.49
N GLU A 885 -5.47 16.95 31.05
CA GLU A 885 -4.45 16.48 30.10
C GLU A 885 -3.60 15.33 30.68
N LEU A 886 -3.32 15.39 31.97
CA LEU A 886 -2.48 14.44 32.69
C LEU A 886 -3.23 13.20 33.20
N SER A 887 -4.56 13.22 33.18
CA SER A 887 -5.40 12.12 33.67
C SER A 887 -5.09 10.79 32.96
N SER A 888 -5.16 9.69 33.71
CA SER A 888 -4.78 8.36 33.21
C SER A 888 -5.86 7.77 32.32
N ARG A 889 -5.50 7.40 31.10
CA ARG A 889 -6.46 6.84 30.15
C ARG A 889 -7.05 5.50 30.63
N ALA A 890 -6.25 4.69 31.31
CA ALA A 890 -6.68 3.37 31.77
C ALA A 890 -7.73 3.49 32.89
N GLN A 891 -7.47 4.35 33.87
CA GLN A 891 -8.37 4.58 35.00
C GLN A 891 -9.70 5.20 34.56
N VAL A 892 -9.68 6.23 33.69
CA VAL A 892 -10.92 6.83 33.15
C VAL A 892 -11.74 5.79 32.39
N ARG A 893 -11.10 4.93 31.58
CA ARG A 893 -11.79 3.87 30.85
C ARG A 893 -12.41 2.83 31.79
N GLU A 894 -11.69 2.45 32.83
CA GLU A 894 -12.16 1.49 33.84
C GLU A 894 -13.34 2.06 34.63
N LEU A 895 -13.27 3.31 35.08
CA LEU A 895 -14.36 3.99 35.78
C LEU A 895 -15.63 4.04 34.92
N PHE A 896 -15.53 4.49 33.67
CA PHE A 896 -16.69 4.54 32.76
C PHE A 896 -17.22 3.15 32.39
N SER A 897 -16.41 2.09 32.47
CA SER A 897 -16.91 0.73 32.27
C SER A 897 -17.83 0.27 33.40
N HIS A 898 -17.59 0.74 34.63
CA HIS A 898 -18.47 0.50 35.77
C HIS A 898 -19.68 1.43 35.76
N LEU A 899 -19.50 2.73 35.44
CA LEU A 899 -20.64 3.67 35.37
C LEU A 899 -21.67 3.31 34.29
N ARG A 900 -21.26 2.65 33.21
CA ARG A 900 -22.18 2.20 32.14
C ARG A 900 -23.10 1.06 32.56
N THR A 901 -22.85 0.37 33.67
CA THR A 901 -23.75 -0.68 34.16
C THR A 901 -24.96 -0.11 34.90
N LEU A 902 -24.97 1.19 35.20
CA LEU A 902 -26.06 1.86 35.89
C LEU A 902 -27.10 2.33 34.86
N GLU A 903 -28.26 1.66 34.78
CA GLU A 903 -29.28 1.91 33.75
C GLU A 903 -29.94 3.31 33.86
N ASN A 904 -30.03 3.86 35.08
CA ASN A 904 -30.71 5.12 35.37
C ASN A 904 -29.77 6.29 35.69
N THR A 905 -28.48 6.18 35.36
CA THR A 905 -27.47 7.21 35.69
C THR A 905 -26.89 7.84 34.43
N VAL A 906 -26.95 9.18 34.36
CA VAL A 906 -26.28 9.96 33.31
C VAL A 906 -24.83 10.19 33.72
N SER A 907 -23.90 9.47 33.08
CA SER A 907 -22.46 9.64 33.28
C SER A 907 -21.83 10.49 32.16
N ILE A 908 -21.15 11.58 32.49
CA ILE A 908 -20.55 12.51 31.52
C ILE A 908 -19.10 12.81 31.91
N ALA A 909 -18.17 12.69 30.95
CA ALA A 909 -16.80 13.14 31.12
C ALA A 909 -16.67 14.63 30.80
N ILE A 910 -16.02 15.40 31.66
CA ILE A 910 -15.80 16.84 31.51
C ILE A 910 -14.31 17.05 31.30
N PHE A 911 -13.91 17.44 30.09
CA PHE A 911 -12.51 17.77 29.84
C PHE A 911 -12.22 19.20 30.30
N MET A 912 -11.30 19.35 31.25
CA MET A 912 -10.88 20.62 31.82
C MET A 912 -9.44 20.92 31.39
N ASP A 913 -9.27 22.01 30.64
CA ASP A 913 -7.95 22.46 30.18
C ASP A 913 -7.24 23.16 31.33
N THR A 914 -6.16 22.57 31.83
CA THR A 914 -5.37 23.12 32.94
C THR A 914 -4.17 23.81 32.33
N ASP A 915 -4.14 25.14 32.39
CA ASP A 915 -2.98 25.92 31.97
C ASP A 915 -2.00 25.95 33.16
N PRO A 916 -0.89 25.19 33.14
CA PRO A 916 -0.03 24.99 34.30
C PRO A 916 0.67 26.28 34.78
N GLU A 917 0.68 27.35 33.99
CA GLU A 917 1.26 28.64 34.38
C GLU A 917 0.37 29.46 35.33
N LYS A 918 -0.94 29.19 35.42
CA LYS A 918 -1.86 29.98 36.27
C LYS A 918 -1.99 29.48 37.69
N GLU A 919 -1.70 28.21 37.96
CA GLU A 919 -1.75 27.64 39.32
C GLU A 919 -0.70 28.30 40.25
N LYS A 920 0.40 28.82 39.71
CA LYS A 920 1.39 29.57 40.48
C LYS A 920 0.95 30.97 40.90
N VAL A 921 -0.04 31.56 40.23
CA VAL A 921 -0.50 32.93 40.53
C VAL A 921 -1.60 32.92 41.58
N ASP A 922 -2.53 31.96 41.51
CA ASP A 922 -3.65 31.89 42.46
C ASP A 922 -3.25 31.23 43.81
N GLY A 923 -2.20 30.40 43.83
CA GLY A 923 -1.67 29.81 45.07
C GLY A 923 -0.91 30.81 45.98
N ALA A 924 -0.66 32.04 45.51
CA ALA A 924 -0.03 33.10 46.30
C ALA A 924 -1.06 34.07 46.94
N THR A 925 -2.36 33.88 46.65
CA THR A 925 -3.44 34.76 47.14
C THR A 925 -4.61 34.01 47.78
N ALA A 926 -4.39 32.77 48.24
CA ALA A 926 -5.34 32.00 49.04
C ALA A 926 -4.87 31.89 50.49
#